data_AF-A0A1F9YVZ7-F1
#
_entry.id   AF-A0A1F9YVZ7-F1
#
_cell.length_a   1.000
_cell.length_b   1.000
_cell.length_c   1.000
_cell.angle_alpha   90.00
_cell.angle_beta   90.00
_cell.angle_gamma   90.00
#
_symmetry.space_group_name_H-M   'P 1'
#
loop_
_entity.id
_entity.type
_entity.pdbx_description
1 polymer ?
#
loop_
_entity_poly.entity_id
_entity_poly.type
_entity_poly.pdbx_seq_one_letter_code
_entity_poly.pdbx_strand_id
1 'polypeptide(L)'
;MRINYLELRNYRRFKQLKLQFPDGIVGVLGLNGVGKTTLIEGVAWALFGNVEEVVRTSRESVRRAGAGTNENCVAILEFQLGDSEFRIEREMGGKSLSMKAELRSKGKVLATGDKDVRRAVEKLIGMDHKSFFTSVFARQKELNALQNVAPGERKKVVLRMLRIDAVDDVLTEIRADRKDTLARVAGAEKTLLTEDGRDKEKVLEEKLPELIQIADSASKELEAAERNEKDAISKVQAAQMHRDELSKDVDAFNAAASDLKAKKGSVIDLQRRVKTLEAKLAEARKRLEQLPKLEKDELRWKEISERKELLDKEKVKFERIRMIASEIAAEEREQARRSDELAKSRTGLVSVGELAAKISETERSSDECQATRSQMSSELGALRNKVAERKESMDKDRKKLDEIMAAGKEGTCPTCERTLHDAYELLIQKLRDGTAEGEKAIAEHESRAAALDAELKALGKKEEALRKRRQTLDQQLIKSKQLETSIEAMETELSRLRDKTAGRKAEREGLGQSTFSEDEHQGVLKEHASLKRAHDEFLELRSLKAQADGYHKETDDLRESVRRGQAEEEQYEAIVKSLEPKKALYDSTIKDLDLKMDQLSKAKDTVRRFSSARERAQGELDRSRKELVEIARVKKTIEEDRKRADEFSLLEDVVSSFKDHLIARVAPTLSELTSRGLEAMTEGKYTKVELDEDYEMRIDDQGQLYPINRFSGGEADLANLSLRLAISRIIADRTGAAPMNLLILDEIFGSQDPNRKRSVMSALSRLSSQFRQIFLITHIEDVKDSMNYVIKVEEQEDGTSRAELMA
;
A
#
# COMPACT_ATOMS: atom_id res chain seq x y z
N MET A 1 8.95 -84.16 27.14
CA MET A 1 9.56 -84.17 25.81
C MET A 1 9.50 -85.59 25.27
N ARG A 2 9.27 -85.73 23.97
CA ARG A 2 9.36 -86.99 23.22
C ARG A 2 10.11 -86.71 21.93
N ILE A 3 11.12 -87.51 21.61
CA ILE A 3 11.83 -87.38 20.34
C ILE A 3 11.09 -88.22 19.30
N ASN A 4 10.71 -87.60 18.19
CA ASN A 4 10.00 -88.28 17.10
C ASN A 4 10.97 -88.72 16.01
N TYR A 5 11.87 -87.83 15.61
CA TYR A 5 12.75 -88.04 14.46
C TYR A 5 14.10 -87.35 14.65
N LEU A 6 15.17 -88.03 14.23
CA LEU A 6 16.50 -87.45 14.10
C LEU A 6 17.07 -87.77 12.73
N GLU A 7 17.57 -86.73 12.07
CA GLU A 7 18.39 -86.86 10.88
C GLU A 7 19.74 -86.20 11.10
N LEU A 8 20.80 -86.95 10.80
CA LEU A 8 22.18 -86.49 10.89
C LEU A 8 22.85 -86.65 9.53
N ARG A 9 23.56 -85.62 9.07
CA ARG A 9 24.37 -85.64 7.86
C ARG A 9 25.77 -85.16 8.19
N ASN A 10 26.79 -85.92 7.81
CA ASN A 10 28.20 -85.64 8.09
C ASN A 10 28.50 -85.29 9.56
N TYR A 11 27.80 -85.94 10.48
CA TYR A 11 27.95 -85.74 11.92
C TYR A 11 28.80 -86.85 12.53
N ARG A 12 29.99 -86.51 13.00
CA ARG A 12 30.95 -87.44 13.63
C ARG A 12 31.16 -88.75 12.87
N ARG A 13 30.60 -89.89 13.30
CA ARG A 13 30.74 -91.18 12.59
C ARG A 13 29.65 -91.44 11.55
N PHE A 14 28.57 -90.66 11.56
CA PHE A 14 27.43 -90.84 10.66
C PHE A 14 27.59 -89.97 9.41
N LYS A 15 27.74 -90.61 8.23
CA LYS A 15 27.69 -89.92 6.94
C LYS A 15 26.27 -89.43 6.62
N GLN A 16 25.30 -90.32 6.78
CA GLN A 16 23.88 -90.01 6.68
C GLN A 16 23.11 -90.95 7.61
N LEU A 17 22.19 -90.40 8.39
CA LEU A 17 21.33 -91.15 9.28
C LEU A 17 19.94 -90.53 9.29
N LYS A 18 18.90 -91.37 9.23
CA LYS A 18 17.51 -91.00 9.42
C LYS A 18 16.87 -92.04 10.33
N LEU A 19 16.44 -91.62 11.52
CA LEU A 19 15.84 -92.51 12.51
C LEU A 19 14.56 -91.91 13.05
N GLN A 20 13.52 -92.74 13.08
CA GLN A 20 12.31 -92.50 13.85
C GLN A 20 12.43 -93.20 15.19
N PHE A 21 11.95 -92.55 16.25
CA PHE A 21 12.01 -93.10 17.59
C PHE A 21 10.62 -93.44 18.10
N PRO A 22 10.36 -94.71 18.46
CA PRO A 22 9.09 -95.11 19.04
C PRO A 22 8.99 -94.75 20.53
N ASP A 23 7.79 -94.95 21.10
CA ASP A 23 7.53 -94.81 22.53
C ASP A 23 7.95 -96.09 23.28
N GLY A 24 8.24 -95.97 24.57
CA GLY A 24 8.69 -97.07 25.42
C GLY A 24 10.21 -97.16 25.61
N ILE A 25 10.69 -98.35 25.97
CA ILE A 25 12.11 -98.62 26.21
C ILE A 25 12.79 -98.97 24.88
N VAL A 26 13.61 -98.05 24.38
CA VAL A 26 14.37 -98.19 23.14
C VAL A 26 15.83 -98.49 23.46
N GLY A 27 16.27 -99.71 23.16
CA GLY A 27 17.66 -100.12 23.26
C GLY A 27 18.49 -99.54 22.12
N VAL A 28 19.70 -99.04 22.42
CA VAL A 28 20.71 -98.70 21.39
C VAL A 28 21.87 -99.67 21.57
N LEU A 29 21.93 -100.71 20.73
CA LEU A 29 22.87 -101.82 20.82
C LEU A 29 23.96 -101.75 19.76
N GLY A 30 25.17 -102.18 20.12
CA GLY A 30 26.33 -102.21 19.23
C GLY A 30 27.64 -102.35 20.01
N LEU A 31 28.74 -102.65 19.32
CA LEU A 31 30.07 -102.76 19.94
C LEU A 31 30.56 -101.41 20.51
N ASN A 32 31.59 -101.43 21.34
CA ASN A 32 32.15 -100.19 21.88
C ASN A 32 32.86 -99.42 20.76
N GLY A 33 32.66 -98.10 20.73
CA GLY A 33 33.24 -97.22 19.71
C GLY A 33 32.40 -97.04 18.44
N VAL A 34 31.39 -97.87 18.15
CA VAL A 34 30.63 -97.82 16.88
C VAL A 34 29.68 -96.61 16.73
N GLY A 35 29.62 -95.70 17.71
CA GLY A 35 28.82 -94.46 17.60
C GLY A 35 27.49 -94.44 18.35
N LYS A 36 27.24 -95.35 19.29
CA LYS A 36 26.00 -95.40 20.10
C LYS A 36 25.74 -94.10 20.88
N THR A 37 26.71 -93.64 21.69
CA THR A 37 26.59 -92.37 22.42
C THR A 37 26.56 -91.18 21.47
N THR A 38 27.30 -91.26 20.35
CA THR A 38 27.31 -90.22 19.31
C THR A 38 25.92 -89.97 18.72
N LEU A 39 25.08 -91.00 18.60
CA LEU A 39 23.70 -90.86 18.13
C LEU A 39 22.91 -89.89 19.03
N ILE A 40 22.95 -90.12 20.34
CA ILE A 40 22.20 -89.28 21.28
C ILE A 40 22.84 -87.91 21.46
N GLU A 41 24.16 -87.80 21.38
CA GLU A 41 24.82 -86.50 21.36
C GLU A 41 24.41 -85.66 20.14
N GLY A 42 23.98 -86.29 19.04
CA GLY A 42 23.35 -85.63 17.90
C GLY A 42 22.03 -84.93 18.26
N VAL A 43 21.20 -85.54 19.12
CA VAL A 43 19.96 -84.92 19.64
C VAL A 43 20.30 -83.68 20.46
N ALA A 44 21.23 -83.82 21.39
CA ALA A 44 21.67 -82.71 22.24
C ALA A 44 22.26 -81.55 21.44
N TRP A 45 23.07 -81.87 20.42
CA TRP A 45 23.62 -80.88 19.52
C TRP A 45 22.53 -80.16 18.73
N ALA A 46 21.51 -80.88 18.26
CA ALA A 46 20.35 -80.27 17.61
C ALA A 46 19.60 -79.31 18.56
N LEU A 47 19.42 -79.65 19.84
CA LEU A 47 18.75 -78.78 20.82
C LEU A 47 19.58 -77.53 21.17
N PHE A 48 20.82 -77.71 21.62
CA PHE A 48 21.59 -76.65 22.29
C PHE A 48 22.73 -76.04 21.45
N GLY A 49 23.11 -76.67 20.34
CA GLY A 49 24.19 -76.20 19.46
C GLY A 49 25.60 -76.41 20.03
N ASN A 50 26.54 -75.56 19.62
CA ASN A 50 27.95 -75.67 19.98
C ASN A 50 28.26 -74.95 21.31
N VAL A 51 27.78 -75.50 22.43
CA VAL A 51 28.25 -75.12 23.78
C VAL A 51 29.51 -75.93 24.08
N GLU A 52 30.50 -75.35 24.80
CA GLU A 52 31.75 -76.05 25.19
C GLU A 52 31.49 -77.40 25.89
N GLU A 53 30.34 -77.52 26.54
CA GLU A 53 29.88 -78.70 27.26
C GLU A 53 29.27 -79.79 26.35
N VAL A 54 28.79 -79.44 25.14
CA VAL A 54 28.26 -80.37 24.11
C VAL A 54 29.39 -80.93 23.24
N VAL A 55 30.42 -80.11 23.01
CA VAL A 55 31.53 -80.38 22.09
C VAL A 55 32.79 -80.71 22.90
N ARG A 56 32.99 -82.01 23.17
CA ARG A 56 34.04 -82.52 24.08
C ARG A 56 35.49 -82.19 23.70
N THR A 57 35.76 -81.61 22.53
CA THR A 57 37.13 -81.37 22.01
C THR A 57 37.26 -80.07 21.23
N SER A 58 36.53 -79.92 20.11
CA SER A 58 36.55 -78.68 19.30
C SER A 58 35.40 -78.68 18.29
N ARG A 59 35.01 -77.51 17.76
CA ARG A 59 33.95 -77.40 16.72
C ARG A 59 34.24 -78.25 15.48
N GLU A 60 35.51 -78.53 15.22
CA GLU A 60 35.98 -79.38 14.12
C GLU A 60 35.64 -80.86 14.33
N SER A 61 35.54 -81.33 15.58
CA SER A 61 35.23 -82.73 15.90
C SER A 61 33.74 -83.09 15.77
N VAL A 62 32.88 -82.09 15.52
CA VAL A 62 31.44 -82.28 15.26
C VAL A 62 31.19 -82.76 13.82
N ARG A 63 31.96 -82.25 12.84
CA ARG A 63 31.89 -82.70 11.45
C ARG A 63 32.63 -84.04 11.29
N ARG A 64 32.11 -84.94 10.46
CA ARG A 64 32.72 -86.25 10.19
C ARG A 64 34.15 -86.12 9.66
N ALA A 65 35.04 -86.96 10.19
CA ALA A 65 36.39 -87.13 9.66
C ALA A 65 36.30 -87.73 8.25
N GLY A 66 36.79 -86.98 7.24
CA GLY A 66 36.68 -87.35 5.82
C GLY A 66 35.48 -86.75 5.07
N ALA A 67 34.72 -85.82 5.68
CA ALA A 67 33.77 -84.98 4.95
C ALA A 67 34.49 -83.80 4.26
N GLY A 68 34.07 -83.45 3.05
CA GLY A 68 34.64 -82.35 2.28
C GLY A 68 34.42 -80.98 2.93
N THR A 69 35.25 -79.98 2.60
CA THR A 69 35.09 -78.60 3.11
C THR A 69 33.79 -77.92 2.65
N ASN A 70 33.21 -78.38 1.54
CA ASN A 70 31.92 -77.95 1.00
C ASN A 70 30.74 -78.83 1.46
N GLU A 71 31.00 -79.89 2.24
CA GLU A 71 29.95 -80.74 2.80
C GLU A 71 29.54 -80.21 4.18
N ASN A 72 28.27 -79.80 4.29
CA ASN A 72 27.72 -79.28 5.54
C ASN A 72 27.37 -80.43 6.50
N CYS A 73 27.60 -80.20 7.79
CA CYS A 73 27.13 -81.04 8.88
C CYS A 73 25.74 -80.55 9.31
N VAL A 74 24.74 -81.42 9.23
CA VAL A 74 23.33 -81.06 9.47
C VAL A 74 22.74 -81.98 10.52
N ALA A 75 22.00 -81.41 11.47
CA ALA A 75 21.11 -82.15 12.35
C ALA A 75 19.70 -81.58 12.30
N ILE A 76 18.73 -82.44 12.00
CA ILE A 76 17.31 -82.13 12.08
C ILE A 76 16.72 -82.98 13.19
N LEU A 77 16.10 -82.32 14.16
CA LEU A 77 15.42 -82.97 15.28
C LEU A 77 13.96 -82.54 15.29
N GLU A 78 13.07 -83.52 15.25
CA GLU A 78 11.65 -83.30 15.51
C GLU A 78 11.28 -83.92 16.86
N PHE A 79 10.69 -83.11 17.73
CA PHE A 79 10.30 -83.52 19.06
C PHE A 79 8.99 -82.88 19.48
N GLN A 80 8.32 -83.51 20.43
CA GLN A 80 7.07 -83.06 21.00
C GLN A 80 7.28 -82.64 22.47
N LEU A 81 6.68 -81.53 22.86
CA LEU A 81 6.64 -81.05 24.24
C LEU A 81 5.20 -80.69 24.60
N GLY A 82 4.61 -81.44 25.54
CA GLY A 82 3.15 -81.42 25.74
C GLY A 82 2.40 -81.79 24.45
N ASP A 83 1.42 -80.98 24.05
CA ASP A 83 0.67 -81.15 22.81
C ASP A 83 1.28 -80.42 21.59
N SER A 84 2.46 -79.81 21.77
CA SER A 84 3.11 -79.02 20.73
C SER A 84 4.28 -79.76 20.08
N GLU A 85 4.29 -79.78 18.75
CA GLU A 85 5.38 -80.33 17.95
C GLU A 85 6.36 -79.23 17.52
N PHE A 86 7.65 -79.55 17.61
CA PHE A 86 8.76 -78.67 17.30
C PHE A 86 9.72 -79.35 16.35
N ARG A 87 10.28 -78.58 15.43
CA ARG A 87 11.34 -78.99 14.53
C ARG A 87 12.51 -78.02 14.65
N ILE A 88 13.68 -78.55 14.98
CA ILE A 88 14.94 -77.80 14.98
C ILE A 88 15.79 -78.30 13.83
N GLU A 89 16.32 -77.36 13.06
CA GLU A 89 17.29 -77.63 12.00
C GLU A 89 18.56 -76.84 12.30
N ARG A 90 19.68 -77.53 12.45
CA ARG A 90 21.00 -76.94 12.63
C ARG A 90 21.93 -77.38 11.51
N GLU A 91 22.65 -76.41 10.96
CA GLU A 91 23.61 -76.62 9.88
C GLU A 91 24.93 -75.94 10.23
N MET A 92 26.02 -76.69 10.13
CA MET A 92 27.38 -76.21 10.29
C MET A 92 28.14 -76.43 8.98
N GLY A 93 28.63 -75.35 8.39
CA GLY A 93 29.22 -75.40 7.06
C GLY A 93 30.22 -74.28 6.77
N GLY A 94 30.90 -74.39 5.63
CA GLY A 94 31.88 -73.40 5.15
C GLY A 94 33.25 -73.49 5.81
N LYS A 95 34.19 -72.65 5.33
CA LYS A 95 35.60 -72.60 5.81
C LYS A 95 35.73 -72.18 7.28
N SER A 96 34.78 -71.40 7.79
CA SER A 96 34.76 -70.88 9.17
C SER A 96 33.87 -71.68 10.13
N LEU A 97 33.27 -72.80 9.67
CA LEU A 97 32.33 -73.63 10.45
C LEU A 97 31.20 -72.80 11.09
N SER A 98 30.59 -71.90 10.31
CA SER A 98 29.50 -71.05 10.79
C SER A 98 28.24 -71.87 11.07
N MET A 99 27.58 -71.57 12.18
CA MET A 99 26.34 -72.24 12.60
C MET A 99 25.11 -71.47 12.11
N LYS A 100 24.23 -72.17 11.42
CA LYS A 100 22.85 -71.75 11.15
C LYS A 100 21.91 -72.63 11.98
N ALA A 101 20.88 -72.02 12.55
CA ALA A 101 19.89 -72.74 13.33
C ALA A 101 18.51 -72.13 13.08
N GLU A 102 17.50 -72.97 13.01
CA GLU A 102 16.11 -72.56 12.88
C GLU A 102 15.22 -73.46 13.75
N LEU A 103 14.34 -72.84 14.54
CA LEU A 103 13.34 -73.53 15.35
C LEU A 103 11.95 -73.21 14.80
N ARG A 104 11.16 -74.25 14.51
CA ARG A 104 9.78 -74.13 14.03
C ARG A 104 8.81 -74.88 14.92
N SER A 105 7.57 -74.41 14.98
CA SER A 105 6.42 -75.16 15.51
C SER A 105 5.22 -74.96 14.59
N LYS A 106 4.52 -76.04 14.22
CA LYS A 106 3.38 -76.03 13.27
C LYS A 106 3.66 -75.22 11.99
N GLY A 107 4.89 -75.27 11.48
CA GLY A 107 5.33 -74.54 10.28
C GLY A 107 5.73 -73.07 10.47
N LYS A 108 5.53 -72.47 11.64
CA LYS A 108 5.94 -71.09 11.96
C LYS A 108 7.35 -71.05 12.58
N VAL A 109 8.19 -70.12 12.11
CA VAL A 109 9.53 -69.86 12.67
C VAL A 109 9.40 -69.15 14.02
N LEU A 110 9.98 -69.74 15.07
CA LEU A 110 9.98 -69.19 16.43
C LEU A 110 11.28 -68.44 16.75
N ALA A 111 12.40 -68.91 16.21
CA ALA A 111 13.71 -68.29 16.38
C ALA A 111 14.62 -68.69 15.21
N THR A 112 15.55 -67.80 14.87
CA THR A 112 16.59 -68.00 13.84
C THR A 112 17.94 -67.57 14.38
N GLY A 113 18.99 -68.32 14.06
CA GLY A 113 20.35 -68.07 14.55
C GLY A 113 20.66 -68.88 15.81
N ASP A 114 21.91 -69.34 15.91
CA ASP A 114 22.36 -70.32 16.92
C ASP A 114 22.05 -69.89 18.37
N LYS A 115 22.30 -68.62 18.72
CA LYS A 115 22.10 -68.08 20.07
C LYS A 115 20.63 -67.89 20.43
N ASP A 116 19.83 -67.34 19.51
CA ASP A 116 18.41 -67.06 19.76
C ASP A 116 17.59 -68.34 19.77
N VAL A 117 17.92 -69.29 18.88
CA VAL A 117 17.35 -70.66 18.92
C VAL A 117 17.72 -71.33 20.24
N ARG A 118 18.97 -71.24 20.70
CA ARG A 118 19.36 -71.79 22.01
C ARG A 118 18.55 -71.18 23.15
N ARG A 119 18.45 -69.85 23.24
CA ARG A 119 17.68 -69.17 24.30
C ARG A 119 16.20 -69.54 24.24
N ALA A 120 15.63 -69.64 23.04
CA ALA A 120 14.25 -70.06 22.85
C ALA A 120 14.06 -71.51 23.33
N VAL A 121 14.97 -72.42 22.98
CA VAL A 121 14.94 -73.82 23.43
C VAL A 121 15.11 -73.93 24.95
N GLU A 122 16.04 -73.19 25.56
CA GLU A 122 16.24 -73.15 27.02
C GLU A 122 14.99 -72.65 27.75
N LYS A 123 14.31 -71.63 27.20
CA LYS A 123 13.04 -71.13 27.74
C LYS A 123 11.87 -72.11 27.54
N LEU A 124 11.82 -72.80 26.39
CA LEU A 124 10.78 -73.79 26.08
C LEU A 124 10.89 -75.04 26.95
N ILE A 125 12.11 -75.57 27.10
CA ILE A 125 12.40 -76.74 27.94
C ILE A 125 12.43 -76.35 29.43
N GLY A 126 12.76 -75.10 29.74
CA GLY A 126 12.90 -74.59 31.10
C GLY A 126 14.21 -74.97 31.77
N MET A 127 15.22 -75.40 30.99
CA MET A 127 16.52 -75.85 31.47
C MET A 127 17.63 -75.43 30.51
N ASP A 128 18.80 -75.09 31.06
CA ASP A 128 20.03 -74.95 30.29
C ASP A 128 20.59 -76.33 29.86
N HIS A 129 21.57 -76.33 28.95
CA HIS A 129 22.22 -77.55 28.47
C HIS A 129 22.73 -78.44 29.62
N LYS A 130 23.44 -77.86 30.60
CA LYS A 130 24.03 -78.57 31.75
C LYS A 130 22.96 -79.24 32.60
N SER A 131 21.85 -78.54 32.88
CA SER A 131 20.72 -79.06 33.65
C SER A 131 19.95 -80.12 32.86
N PHE A 132 19.76 -79.93 31.55
CA PHE A 132 19.15 -80.93 30.67
C PHE A 132 19.96 -82.22 30.66
N PHE A 133 21.28 -82.15 30.47
CA PHE A 133 22.13 -83.33 30.50
C PHE A 133 22.17 -84.00 31.87
N THR A 134 22.28 -83.23 32.94
CA THR A 134 22.38 -83.81 34.28
C THR A 134 21.05 -84.47 34.72
N SER A 135 19.91 -83.98 34.22
CA SER A 135 18.58 -84.51 34.55
C SER A 135 18.12 -85.63 33.61
N VAL A 136 18.20 -85.44 32.29
CA VAL A 136 17.65 -86.35 31.28
C VAL A 136 18.65 -87.41 30.83
N PHE A 137 19.96 -87.14 30.90
CA PHE A 137 21.02 -88.02 30.42
C PHE A 137 21.79 -88.63 31.60
N ALA A 138 22.00 -89.94 31.63
CA ALA A 138 22.75 -90.64 32.67
C ALA A 138 23.88 -91.49 32.09
N ARG A 139 25.12 -90.98 32.08
CA ARG A 139 26.33 -91.76 31.72
C ARG A 139 26.88 -92.50 32.92
N GLN A 140 27.49 -93.66 32.68
CA GLN A 140 28.19 -94.46 33.70
C GLN A 140 29.13 -93.64 34.61
N LYS A 141 29.98 -92.75 34.06
CA LYS A 141 30.88 -91.89 34.88
C LYS A 141 30.22 -90.63 35.44
N GLU A 142 29.03 -90.28 34.97
CA GLU A 142 28.30 -89.07 35.38
C GLU A 142 27.17 -89.37 36.37
N LEU A 143 26.88 -90.64 36.69
CA LEU A 143 25.89 -91.01 37.71
C LEU A 143 26.17 -90.30 39.04
N ASN A 144 27.45 -90.25 39.44
CA ASN A 144 27.93 -89.63 40.67
C ASN A 144 28.10 -88.10 40.58
N ALA A 145 27.83 -87.47 39.42
CA ALA A 145 28.13 -86.06 39.18
C ALA A 145 27.44 -85.12 40.17
N LEU A 146 26.18 -85.39 40.55
CA LEU A 146 25.47 -84.58 41.54
C LEU A 146 26.10 -84.67 42.94
N GLN A 147 26.58 -85.86 43.33
CA GLN A 147 27.21 -86.06 44.64
C GLN A 147 28.63 -85.49 44.70
N ASN A 148 29.32 -85.36 43.57
CA ASN A 148 30.68 -84.80 43.51
C ASN A 148 30.73 -83.26 43.45
N VAL A 149 29.59 -82.58 43.34
CA VAL A 149 29.49 -81.11 43.38
C VAL A 149 29.51 -80.63 44.84
N ALA A 150 30.11 -79.45 45.08
CA ALA A 150 30.16 -78.85 46.41
C ALA A 150 28.74 -78.60 46.98
N PRO A 151 28.51 -78.72 48.31
CA PRO A 151 27.17 -78.68 48.91
C PRO A 151 26.28 -77.50 48.45
N GLY A 152 26.81 -76.27 48.51
CA GLY A 152 26.07 -75.08 48.11
C GLY A 152 25.80 -74.99 46.59
N GLU A 153 26.65 -75.58 45.75
CA GLU A 153 26.41 -75.66 44.31
C GLU A 153 25.41 -76.78 43.99
N ARG A 154 25.45 -77.91 44.70
CA ARG A 154 24.49 -79.01 44.57
C ARG A 154 23.07 -78.54 44.84
N LYS A 155 22.87 -77.80 45.94
CA LYS A 155 21.59 -77.16 46.29
C LYS A 155 21.09 -76.25 45.17
N LYS A 156 21.95 -75.38 44.62
CA LYS A 156 21.59 -74.51 43.50
C LYS A 156 21.20 -75.28 42.24
N VAL A 157 21.94 -76.34 41.91
CA VAL A 157 21.66 -77.19 40.74
C VAL A 157 20.30 -77.88 40.89
N VAL A 158 19.99 -78.48 42.05
CA VAL A 158 18.71 -79.14 42.30
C VAL A 158 17.55 -78.13 42.27
N LEU A 159 17.69 -76.96 42.90
CA LEU A 159 16.63 -75.93 42.90
C LEU A 159 16.38 -75.34 41.50
N ARG A 160 17.44 -75.16 40.70
CA ARG A 160 17.33 -74.73 39.30
C ARG A 160 16.66 -75.80 38.43
N MET A 161 16.99 -77.07 38.62
CA MET A 161 16.31 -78.18 37.94
C MET A 161 14.80 -78.19 38.23
N LEU A 162 14.40 -77.77 39.43
CA LEU A 162 13.00 -77.68 39.85
C LEU A 162 12.36 -76.32 39.54
N ARG A 163 13.11 -75.40 38.92
CA ARG A 163 12.76 -74.00 38.64
C ARG A 163 12.20 -73.19 39.82
N ILE A 164 12.73 -73.44 41.01
CA ILE A 164 12.34 -72.69 42.21
C ILE A 164 13.01 -71.31 42.25
N ASP A 165 14.11 -71.14 41.48
CA ASP A 165 14.83 -69.88 41.28
C ASP A 165 14.01 -68.80 40.54
N ALA A 166 13.00 -69.17 39.75
CA ALA A 166 12.09 -68.20 39.14
C ALA A 166 11.34 -67.33 40.16
N VAL A 167 11.21 -67.80 41.41
CA VAL A 167 10.60 -67.02 42.50
C VAL A 167 11.51 -65.86 42.93
N ASP A 168 12.83 -65.98 42.76
CA ASP A 168 13.78 -64.91 43.06
C ASP A 168 13.67 -63.72 42.10
N ASP A 169 13.35 -63.99 40.84
CA ASP A 169 13.09 -62.94 39.84
C ASP A 169 11.85 -62.12 40.25
N VAL A 170 10.76 -62.80 40.64
CA VAL A 170 9.53 -62.16 41.11
C VAL A 170 9.78 -61.33 42.38
N LEU A 171 10.54 -61.84 43.34
CA LEU A 171 10.93 -61.08 44.54
C LEU A 171 11.74 -59.83 44.19
N THR A 172 12.60 -59.92 43.18
CA THR A 172 13.40 -58.77 42.72
C THR A 172 12.52 -57.68 42.10
N GLU A 173 11.51 -58.06 41.31
CA GLU A 173 10.54 -57.13 40.73
C GLU A 173 9.70 -56.44 41.82
N ILE A 174 9.16 -57.20 42.79
CA ILE A 174 8.38 -56.64 43.91
C ILE A 174 9.20 -55.62 44.71
N ARG A 175 10.47 -55.92 44.99
CA ARG A 175 11.38 -55.02 45.71
C ARG A 175 11.64 -53.73 44.92
N ALA A 176 11.77 -53.81 43.60
CA ALA A 176 11.95 -52.64 42.74
C ALA A 176 10.70 -51.76 42.78
N ASP A 177 9.51 -52.34 42.62
CA ASP A 177 8.24 -51.61 42.66
C ASP A 177 8.00 -50.91 44.00
N ARG A 178 8.33 -51.59 45.11
CA ARG A 178 8.28 -51.01 46.46
C ARG A 178 9.22 -49.82 46.60
N LYS A 179 10.48 -49.98 46.17
CA LYS A 179 11.50 -48.93 46.23
C LYS A 179 11.08 -47.69 45.42
N ASP A 180 10.57 -47.89 44.21
CA ASP A 180 10.12 -46.80 43.34
C ASP A 180 8.92 -46.06 43.94
N THR A 181 8.00 -46.81 44.57
CA THR A 181 6.86 -46.23 45.28
C THR A 181 7.30 -45.38 46.48
N LEU A 182 8.25 -45.86 47.29
CA LEU A 182 8.82 -45.09 48.40
C LEU A 182 9.59 -43.85 47.92
N ALA A 183 10.27 -43.92 46.78
CA ALA A 183 10.94 -42.77 46.18
C ALA A 183 9.94 -41.67 45.75
N ARG A 184 8.77 -42.05 45.22
CA ARG A 184 7.68 -41.10 44.91
C ARG A 184 7.15 -40.43 46.17
N VAL A 185 6.94 -41.19 47.25
CA VAL A 185 6.51 -40.65 48.55
C VAL A 185 7.51 -39.61 49.05
N ALA A 186 8.80 -39.94 49.12
CA ALA A 186 9.84 -39.02 49.59
C ALA A 186 9.96 -37.76 48.72
N GLY A 187 9.81 -37.91 47.40
CA GLY A 187 9.79 -36.79 46.46
C GLY A 187 8.60 -35.85 46.71
N ALA A 188 7.40 -36.40 46.88
CA ALA A 188 6.18 -35.65 47.16
C ALA A 188 6.24 -34.94 48.53
N GLU A 189 6.73 -35.61 49.58
CA GLU A 189 6.90 -35.01 50.91
C GLU A 189 7.81 -33.78 50.89
N LYS A 190 8.88 -33.81 50.10
CA LYS A 190 9.78 -32.66 49.94
C LYS A 190 9.07 -31.44 49.34
N THR A 191 8.07 -31.64 48.47
CA THR A 191 7.30 -30.53 47.87
C THR A 191 6.37 -29.84 48.87
N LEU A 192 5.99 -30.52 49.96
CA LEU A 192 5.16 -30.00 51.04
C LEU A 192 5.93 -29.16 52.06
N LEU A 193 7.26 -29.08 51.93
CA LEU A 193 8.12 -28.29 52.80
C LEU A 193 8.51 -26.97 52.12
N THR A 194 8.61 -25.90 52.92
CA THR A 194 9.21 -24.63 52.49
C THR A 194 10.72 -24.78 52.32
N GLU A 195 11.39 -23.78 51.73
CA GLU A 195 12.86 -23.77 51.60
C GLU A 195 13.57 -23.87 52.97
N ASP A 196 12.93 -23.36 54.03
CA ASP A 196 13.39 -23.45 55.42
C ASP A 196 13.05 -24.79 56.10
N GLY A 197 12.43 -25.73 55.39
CA GLY A 197 12.03 -27.03 55.93
C GLY A 197 10.78 -27.02 56.81
N ARG A 198 9.95 -25.96 56.77
CA ARG A 198 8.68 -25.89 57.51
C ARG A 198 7.54 -26.48 56.69
N ASP A 199 6.51 -27.01 57.36
CA ASP A 199 5.29 -27.51 56.70
C ASP A 199 4.55 -26.34 56.03
N LYS A 200 4.42 -26.38 54.70
CA LYS A 200 3.74 -25.34 53.91
C LYS A 200 2.28 -25.15 54.33
N GLU A 201 1.58 -26.23 54.69
CA GLU A 201 0.18 -26.16 55.11
C GLU A 201 0.06 -25.30 56.36
N LYS A 202 0.85 -25.59 57.39
CA LYS A 202 0.84 -24.84 58.65
C LYS A 202 1.19 -23.37 58.46
N VAL A 203 2.20 -23.08 57.64
CA VAL A 203 2.60 -21.69 57.34
C VAL A 203 1.47 -20.93 56.63
N LEU A 204 0.77 -21.58 55.71
CA LEU A 204 -0.37 -20.98 55.02
C LEU A 204 -1.58 -20.83 55.94
N GLU A 205 -1.88 -21.82 56.79
CA GLU A 205 -2.95 -21.77 57.79
C GLU A 205 -2.74 -20.66 58.82
N GLU A 206 -1.50 -20.41 59.25
CA GLU A 206 -1.17 -19.30 60.16
C GLU A 206 -1.35 -17.93 59.50
N LYS A 207 -1.05 -17.80 58.20
CA LYS A 207 -1.18 -16.56 57.43
C LYS A 207 -2.61 -16.28 56.96
N LEU A 208 -3.43 -17.31 56.78
CA LEU A 208 -4.76 -17.18 56.18
C LEU A 208 -5.68 -16.21 56.94
N PRO A 209 -5.76 -16.22 58.29
CA PRO A 209 -6.57 -15.26 59.04
C PRO A 209 -6.14 -13.81 58.80
N GLU A 210 -4.84 -13.54 58.75
CA GLU A 210 -4.29 -12.20 58.48
C GLU A 210 -4.66 -11.74 57.07
N LEU A 211 -4.51 -12.61 56.06
CA LEU A 211 -4.89 -12.30 54.68
C LEU A 211 -6.39 -12.06 54.52
N ILE A 212 -7.24 -12.84 55.21
CA ILE A 212 -8.70 -12.62 55.22
C ILE A 212 -9.00 -11.24 55.82
N GLN A 213 -8.38 -10.90 56.95
CA GLN A 213 -8.60 -9.62 57.61
C GLN A 213 -8.18 -8.44 56.72
N ILE A 214 -7.05 -8.55 56.02
CA ILE A 214 -6.57 -7.53 55.06
C ILE A 214 -7.53 -7.39 53.87
N ALA A 215 -8.04 -8.50 53.33
CA ALA A 215 -8.99 -8.47 52.21
C ALA A 215 -10.32 -7.82 52.65
N ASP A 216 -10.82 -8.18 53.83
CA ASP A 216 -12.05 -7.63 54.40
C ASP A 216 -11.91 -6.13 54.70
N SER A 217 -10.77 -5.69 55.25
CA SER A 217 -10.52 -4.27 55.51
C SER A 217 -10.45 -3.47 54.21
N ALA A 218 -9.74 -3.98 53.20
CA ALA A 218 -9.65 -3.34 51.89
C ALA A 218 -11.02 -3.27 51.18
N SER A 219 -11.87 -4.29 51.34
CA SER A 219 -13.23 -4.28 50.82
C SER A 219 -14.09 -3.20 51.50
N LYS A 220 -14.02 -3.08 52.83
CA LYS A 220 -14.75 -2.03 53.58
C LYS A 220 -14.29 -0.62 53.22
N GLU A 221 -12.98 -0.42 53.04
CA GLU A 221 -12.42 0.87 52.61
C GLU A 221 -12.87 1.25 51.19
N LEU A 222 -12.92 0.28 50.27
CA LEU A 222 -13.45 0.49 48.93
C LEU A 222 -14.94 0.87 48.97
N GLU A 223 -15.77 0.14 49.71
CA GLU A 223 -17.20 0.45 49.85
C GLU A 223 -17.43 1.86 50.41
N ALA A 224 -16.63 2.28 51.39
CA ALA A 224 -16.69 3.64 51.93
C ALA A 224 -16.29 4.69 50.88
N ALA A 225 -15.25 4.42 50.09
CA ALA A 225 -14.81 5.31 49.02
C ALA A 225 -15.85 5.42 47.88
N GLU A 226 -16.48 4.31 47.49
CA GLU A 226 -17.54 4.28 46.47
C GLU A 226 -18.78 5.08 46.91
N ARG A 227 -19.16 4.99 48.19
CA ARG A 227 -20.23 5.83 48.76
C ARG A 227 -19.88 7.31 48.68
N ASN A 228 -18.65 7.68 49.00
CA ASN A 228 -18.17 9.07 48.91
C ASN A 228 -18.13 9.57 47.45
N GLU A 229 -17.70 8.73 46.49
CA GLU A 229 -17.76 9.06 45.07
C GLU A 229 -19.21 9.30 44.62
N LYS A 230 -20.14 8.42 45.01
CA LYS A 230 -21.56 8.55 44.67
C LYS A 230 -22.16 9.86 45.22
N ASP A 231 -21.83 10.22 46.45
CA ASP A 231 -22.24 11.50 47.05
C ASP A 231 -21.65 12.68 46.27
N ALA A 232 -20.36 12.65 45.93
CA ALA A 232 -19.70 13.68 45.13
C ALA A 232 -20.33 13.83 43.73
N ILE A 233 -20.66 12.73 43.05
CA ILE A 233 -21.37 12.74 41.75
C ILE A 233 -22.70 13.46 41.89
N SER A 234 -23.49 13.14 42.93
CA SER A 234 -24.80 13.77 43.13
C SER A 234 -24.70 15.28 43.37
N LYS A 235 -23.66 15.72 44.11
CA LYS A 235 -23.40 17.14 44.37
C LYS A 235 -22.98 17.89 43.10
N VAL A 236 -22.15 17.29 42.25
CA VAL A 236 -21.77 17.85 40.94
C VAL A 236 -23.00 17.97 40.04
N GLN A 237 -23.81 16.91 39.94
CA GLN A 237 -25.04 16.93 39.14
C GLN A 237 -26.00 18.04 39.58
N ALA A 238 -26.22 18.20 40.88
CA ALA A 238 -27.07 19.26 41.41
C ALA A 238 -26.53 20.67 41.08
N ALA A 239 -25.22 20.89 41.23
CA ALA A 239 -24.58 22.16 40.88
C ALA A 239 -24.65 22.45 39.36
N GLN A 240 -24.51 21.42 38.54
CA GLN A 240 -24.56 21.54 37.09
C GLN A 240 -25.96 21.87 36.59
N MET A 241 -27.00 21.24 37.16
CA MET A 241 -28.39 21.61 36.89
C MET A 241 -28.66 23.08 37.25
N HIS A 242 -28.20 23.53 38.42
CA HIS A 242 -28.37 24.92 38.84
C HIS A 242 -27.65 25.91 37.92
N ARG A 243 -26.44 25.55 37.45
CA ARG A 243 -25.68 26.33 36.47
C ARG A 243 -26.42 26.41 35.12
N ASP A 244 -27.00 25.31 34.65
CA ASP A 244 -27.71 25.27 33.37
C ASP A 244 -29.03 26.06 33.42
N GLU A 245 -29.73 26.07 34.56
CA GLU A 245 -30.90 26.94 34.79
C GLU A 245 -30.53 28.42 34.66
N LEU A 246 -29.42 28.83 35.27
CA LEU A 246 -28.94 30.22 35.25
C LEU A 246 -28.30 30.62 33.91
N SER A 247 -27.81 29.66 33.10
CA SER A 247 -27.16 29.95 31.82
C SER A 247 -28.07 30.73 30.86
N LYS A 248 -29.37 30.40 30.81
CA LYS A 248 -30.35 31.09 29.96
C LYS A 248 -30.51 32.56 30.35
N ASP A 249 -30.51 32.83 31.65
CA ASP A 249 -30.61 34.19 32.18
C ASP A 249 -29.32 34.99 31.89
N VAL A 250 -28.16 34.35 31.90
CA VAL A 250 -26.87 34.98 31.55
C VAL A 250 -26.76 35.27 30.05
N ASP A 251 -27.25 34.38 29.19
CA ASP A 251 -27.29 34.62 27.74
C ASP A 251 -28.21 35.82 27.43
N ALA A 252 -29.38 35.88 28.08
CA ALA A 252 -30.29 37.01 27.98
C ALA A 252 -29.66 38.31 28.52
N PHE A 253 -28.91 38.26 29.63
CA PHE A 253 -28.16 39.40 30.15
C PHE A 253 -27.13 39.90 29.13
N ASN A 254 -26.32 39.00 28.56
CA ASN A 254 -25.26 39.38 27.62
C ASN A 254 -25.82 39.97 26.33
N ALA A 255 -26.93 39.43 25.81
CA ALA A 255 -27.65 39.98 24.67
C ALA A 255 -28.20 41.39 24.98
N ALA A 256 -28.93 41.55 26.09
CA ALA A 256 -29.49 42.83 26.49
C ALA A 256 -28.41 43.89 26.78
N ALA A 257 -27.27 43.51 27.37
CA ALA A 257 -26.15 44.41 27.60
C ALA A 257 -25.47 44.86 26.30
N SER A 258 -25.38 43.98 25.31
CA SER A 258 -24.88 44.32 23.97
C SER A 258 -25.83 45.28 23.25
N ASP A 259 -27.14 45.00 23.26
CA ASP A 259 -28.16 45.85 22.65
C ASP A 259 -28.22 47.23 23.33
N LEU A 260 -28.16 47.27 24.66
CA LEU A 260 -28.07 48.52 25.42
C LEU A 260 -26.89 49.38 24.97
N LYS A 261 -25.71 48.77 24.79
CA LYS A 261 -24.51 49.47 24.32
C LYS A 261 -24.69 50.02 22.90
N ALA A 262 -25.31 49.24 22.00
CA ALA A 262 -25.59 49.66 20.63
C ALA A 262 -26.60 50.82 20.59
N LYS A 263 -27.67 50.75 21.39
CA LYS A 263 -28.70 51.81 21.49
C LYS A 263 -28.14 53.09 22.10
N LYS A 264 -27.36 53.01 23.18
CA LYS A 264 -26.61 54.15 23.75
C LYS A 264 -25.76 54.84 22.68
N GLY A 265 -25.03 54.06 21.87
CA GLY A 265 -24.24 54.60 20.76
C GLY A 265 -25.07 55.31 19.69
N SER A 266 -26.20 54.71 19.29
CA SER A 266 -27.11 55.27 18.28
C SER A 266 -27.80 56.55 18.74
N VAL A 267 -28.25 56.61 20.00
CA VAL A 267 -28.87 57.81 20.59
C VAL A 267 -27.89 58.98 20.61
N ILE A 268 -26.63 58.75 20.99
CA ILE A 268 -25.58 59.79 21.01
C ILE A 268 -25.34 60.36 19.60
N ASP A 269 -25.28 59.51 18.57
CA ASP A 269 -25.08 59.96 17.18
C ASP A 269 -26.28 60.79 16.68
N LEU A 270 -27.50 60.31 16.91
CA LEU A 270 -28.73 61.03 16.55
C LEU A 270 -28.81 62.39 17.26
N GLN A 271 -28.48 62.46 18.56
CA GLN A 271 -28.42 63.72 19.30
C GLN A 271 -27.38 64.70 18.72
N ARG A 272 -26.22 64.21 18.28
CA ARG A 272 -25.20 65.03 17.61
C ARG A 272 -25.71 65.58 16.26
N ARG A 273 -26.46 64.78 15.49
CA ARG A 273 -27.07 65.21 14.22
C ARG A 273 -28.15 66.27 14.43
N VAL A 274 -29.02 66.09 15.44
CA VAL A 274 -30.00 67.10 15.85
C VAL A 274 -29.32 68.43 16.17
N LYS A 275 -28.29 68.41 17.02
CA LYS A 275 -27.56 69.64 17.40
C LYS A 275 -26.93 70.37 16.20
N THR A 276 -26.42 69.61 15.22
CA THR A 276 -25.85 70.19 13.98
C THR A 276 -26.92 70.85 13.10
N LEU A 277 -28.09 70.22 12.94
CA LEU A 277 -29.19 70.77 12.16
C LEU A 277 -29.84 71.97 12.85
N GLU A 278 -29.95 71.95 14.18
CA GLU A 278 -30.43 73.10 14.96
C GLU A 278 -29.54 74.33 14.79
N ALA A 279 -28.22 74.15 14.78
CA ALA A 279 -27.28 75.24 14.51
C ALA A 279 -27.47 75.83 13.10
N LYS A 280 -27.63 74.98 12.07
CA LYS A 280 -27.92 75.42 10.70
C LYS A 280 -29.27 76.13 10.58
N LEU A 281 -30.30 75.64 11.28
CA LEU A 281 -31.63 76.23 11.32
C LEU A 281 -31.60 77.61 12.00
N ALA A 282 -30.86 77.75 13.10
CA ALA A 282 -30.70 79.02 13.81
C ALA A 282 -30.00 80.08 12.94
N GLU A 283 -28.95 79.68 12.21
CA GLU A 283 -28.26 80.56 11.25
C GLU A 283 -29.18 80.99 10.10
N ALA A 284 -29.94 80.04 9.53
CA ALA A 284 -30.90 80.34 8.46
C ALA A 284 -32.01 81.29 8.94
N ARG A 285 -32.58 81.08 10.13
CA ARG A 285 -33.60 81.96 10.74
C ARG A 285 -33.10 83.39 10.94
N LYS A 286 -31.86 83.56 11.43
CA LYS A 286 -31.26 84.88 11.65
C LYS A 286 -31.11 85.68 10.35
N ARG A 287 -30.78 85.03 9.23
CA ARG A 287 -30.71 85.69 7.91
C ARG A 287 -32.10 86.03 7.36
N LEU A 288 -33.11 85.20 7.63
CA LEU A 288 -34.50 85.41 7.19
C LEU A 288 -35.20 86.60 7.87
N GLU A 289 -34.71 87.13 9.00
CA GLU A 289 -35.24 88.34 9.64
C GLU A 289 -35.15 89.61 8.75
N GLN A 290 -34.30 89.59 7.71
CA GLN A 290 -34.15 90.69 6.75
C GLN A 290 -35.18 90.65 5.61
N LEU A 291 -35.85 89.51 5.42
CA LEU A 291 -36.80 89.27 4.32
C LEU A 291 -37.99 90.27 4.28
N PRO A 292 -38.62 90.67 5.40
CA PRO A 292 -39.77 91.60 5.36
C PRO A 292 -39.40 93.02 4.93
N LYS A 293 -38.13 93.44 5.10
CA LYS A 293 -37.65 94.74 4.62
C LYS A 293 -37.49 94.74 3.10
N LEU A 294 -37.01 93.62 2.54
CA LEU A 294 -36.77 93.44 1.10
C LEU A 294 -38.06 93.15 0.31
N GLU A 295 -39.13 92.64 0.94
CA GLU A 295 -40.43 92.44 0.28
C GLU A 295 -41.05 93.74 -0.27
N LYS A 296 -40.82 94.88 0.40
CA LYS A 296 -41.30 96.19 -0.08
C LYS A 296 -40.51 96.67 -1.30
N ASP A 297 -39.21 96.42 -1.32
CA ASP A 297 -38.33 96.79 -2.43
C ASP A 297 -38.56 95.88 -3.66
N GLU A 298 -38.89 94.61 -3.44
CA GLU A 298 -39.26 93.64 -4.49
C GLU A 298 -40.59 94.00 -5.18
N LEU A 299 -41.61 94.43 -4.42
CA LEU A 299 -42.89 94.84 -4.99
C LEU A 299 -42.71 96.05 -5.91
N ARG A 300 -41.91 97.02 -5.46
CA ARG A 300 -41.58 98.24 -6.19
C ARG A 300 -40.68 97.97 -7.40
N TRP A 301 -39.76 97.01 -7.32
CA TRP A 301 -38.95 96.56 -8.46
C TRP A 301 -39.82 95.93 -9.55
N LYS A 302 -40.81 95.10 -9.19
CA LYS A 302 -41.75 94.51 -10.16
C LYS A 302 -42.57 95.55 -10.90
N GLU A 303 -43.16 96.50 -10.19
CA GLU A 303 -43.96 97.59 -10.79
C GLU A 303 -43.11 98.45 -11.77
N ILE A 304 -41.88 98.79 -11.38
CA ILE A 304 -40.96 99.58 -12.22
C ILE A 304 -40.43 98.75 -13.41
N SER A 305 -40.22 97.44 -13.23
CA SER A 305 -39.77 96.55 -14.30
C SER A 305 -40.84 96.34 -15.38
N GLU A 306 -42.11 96.20 -14.99
CA GLU A 306 -43.24 96.13 -15.92
C GLU A 306 -43.43 97.46 -16.69
N ARG A 307 -43.30 98.59 -15.99
CA ARG A 307 -43.35 99.94 -16.58
C ARG A 307 -42.22 100.18 -17.59
N LYS A 308 -41.00 99.72 -17.27
CA LYS A 308 -39.83 99.78 -18.16
C LYS A 308 -40.07 99.00 -19.44
N GLU A 309 -40.59 97.78 -19.33
CA GLU A 309 -40.79 96.89 -20.48
C GLU A 309 -41.85 97.43 -21.45
N LEU A 310 -42.87 98.13 -20.94
CA LEU A 310 -43.89 98.81 -21.76
C LEU A 310 -43.31 100.03 -22.51
N LEU A 311 -42.51 100.86 -21.85
CA LEU A 311 -41.88 102.04 -22.45
C LEU A 311 -40.75 101.67 -23.43
N ASP A 312 -40.01 100.59 -23.18
CA ASP A 312 -39.02 100.02 -24.12
C ASP A 312 -39.70 99.56 -25.42
N LYS A 313 -40.88 98.92 -25.34
CA LYS A 313 -41.66 98.49 -26.52
C LYS A 313 -42.22 99.68 -27.33
N GLU A 314 -42.68 100.74 -26.66
CA GLU A 314 -43.12 101.99 -27.30
C GLU A 314 -41.97 102.75 -27.98
N LYS A 315 -40.76 102.78 -27.37
CA LYS A 315 -39.56 103.41 -27.95
C LYS A 315 -39.15 102.79 -29.28
N VAL A 316 -39.05 101.46 -29.31
CA VAL A 316 -38.67 100.70 -30.52
C VAL A 316 -39.66 100.93 -31.66
N LYS A 317 -40.96 101.03 -31.34
CA LYS A 317 -42.02 101.31 -32.32
C LYS A 317 -41.93 102.74 -32.87
N PHE A 318 -41.70 103.73 -32.01
CA PHE A 318 -41.54 105.15 -32.39
C PHE A 318 -40.33 105.37 -33.32
N GLU A 319 -39.17 104.83 -32.98
CA GLU A 319 -37.95 104.96 -33.78
C GLU A 319 -38.10 104.29 -35.16
N ARG A 320 -38.77 103.14 -35.21
CA ARG A 320 -39.02 102.41 -36.46
C ARG A 320 -39.95 103.17 -37.42
N ILE A 321 -41.03 103.77 -36.92
CA ILE A 321 -41.95 104.58 -37.74
C ILE A 321 -41.25 105.82 -38.31
N ARG A 322 -40.41 106.50 -37.52
CA ARG A 322 -39.66 107.68 -37.94
C ARG A 322 -38.62 107.36 -39.02
N MET A 323 -37.93 106.22 -38.89
CA MET A 323 -36.93 105.76 -39.85
C MET A 323 -37.55 105.45 -41.22
N ILE A 324 -38.63 104.65 -41.25
CA ILE A 324 -39.34 104.29 -42.49
C ILE A 324 -39.91 105.53 -43.20
N ALA A 325 -40.42 106.51 -42.44
CA ALA A 325 -40.92 107.77 -43.01
C ALA A 325 -39.84 108.59 -43.74
N SER A 326 -38.62 108.64 -43.19
CA SER A 326 -37.48 109.31 -43.81
C SER A 326 -36.99 108.58 -45.07
N GLU A 327 -37.01 107.25 -45.06
CA GLU A 327 -36.58 106.42 -46.19
C GLU A 327 -37.51 106.55 -47.40
N ILE A 328 -38.84 106.57 -47.18
CA ILE A 328 -39.83 106.77 -48.26
C ILE A 328 -39.63 108.13 -48.95
N ALA A 329 -39.47 109.21 -48.17
CA ALA A 329 -39.32 110.55 -48.73
C ALA A 329 -38.02 110.74 -49.54
N ALA A 330 -36.95 110.02 -49.17
CA ALA A 330 -35.70 110.02 -49.92
C ALA A 330 -35.84 109.27 -51.26
N GLU A 331 -36.52 108.13 -51.26
CA GLU A 331 -36.68 107.31 -52.47
C GLU A 331 -37.64 107.93 -53.50
N GLU A 332 -38.69 108.62 -53.08
CA GLU A 332 -39.59 109.34 -54.00
C GLU A 332 -38.89 110.50 -54.73
N ARG A 333 -37.97 111.20 -54.07
CA ARG A 333 -37.17 112.26 -54.71
C ARG A 333 -36.20 111.70 -55.75
N GLU A 334 -35.59 110.56 -55.46
CA GLU A 334 -34.66 109.89 -56.39
C GLU A 334 -35.41 109.35 -57.62
N GLN A 335 -36.61 108.79 -57.43
CA GLN A 335 -37.47 108.37 -58.56
C GLN A 335 -37.83 109.53 -59.50
N ALA A 336 -38.20 110.69 -58.95
CA ALA A 336 -38.56 111.86 -59.75
C ALA A 336 -37.36 112.36 -60.59
N ARG A 337 -36.17 112.40 -59.99
CA ARG A 337 -34.93 112.82 -60.68
C ARG A 337 -34.57 111.88 -61.83
N ARG A 338 -34.56 110.57 -61.60
CA ARG A 338 -34.20 109.57 -62.61
C ARG A 338 -35.17 109.53 -63.78
N SER A 339 -36.46 109.77 -63.51
CA SER A 339 -37.49 109.83 -64.57
C SER A 339 -37.27 111.00 -65.54
N ASP A 340 -36.77 112.14 -65.04
CA ASP A 340 -36.46 113.32 -65.87
C ASP A 340 -35.16 113.14 -66.68
N GLU A 341 -34.15 112.47 -66.11
CA GLU A 341 -32.91 112.09 -66.81
C GLU A 341 -33.17 111.13 -67.98
N LEU A 342 -34.05 110.12 -67.78
CA LEU A 342 -34.41 109.16 -68.81
C LEU A 342 -35.10 109.81 -70.03
N ALA A 343 -36.01 110.77 -69.78
CA ALA A 343 -36.75 111.45 -70.84
C ALA A 343 -35.83 112.24 -71.79
N LYS A 344 -34.79 112.88 -71.24
CA LYS A 344 -33.80 113.66 -72.01
C LYS A 344 -32.93 112.74 -72.88
N SER A 345 -32.48 111.60 -72.34
CA SER A 345 -31.62 110.66 -73.09
C SER A 345 -32.31 110.04 -74.30
N ARG A 346 -33.63 109.76 -74.24
CA ARG A 346 -34.38 109.18 -75.36
C ARG A 346 -34.47 110.10 -76.59
N THR A 347 -34.46 111.41 -76.41
CA THR A 347 -34.59 112.36 -77.54
C THR A 347 -33.36 112.46 -78.45
N GLY A 348 -32.20 111.90 -78.05
CA GLY A 348 -30.93 112.00 -78.79
C GLY A 348 -30.46 110.75 -79.55
N LEU A 349 -31.28 109.70 -79.66
CA LEU A 349 -30.85 108.39 -80.15
C LEU A 349 -30.92 108.26 -81.69
N VAL A 350 -29.84 107.77 -82.32
CA VAL A 350 -29.73 107.51 -83.77
C VAL A 350 -29.56 106.00 -84.02
N SER A 351 -30.23 105.45 -85.03
CA SER A 351 -30.25 103.99 -85.31
C SER A 351 -28.85 103.38 -85.47
N VAL A 352 -28.47 102.49 -84.54
CA VAL A 352 -27.19 101.74 -84.55
C VAL A 352 -27.04 100.87 -85.80
N GLY A 353 -28.14 100.37 -86.37
CA GLY A 353 -28.14 99.52 -87.56
C GLY A 353 -27.67 100.23 -88.84
N GLU A 354 -28.03 101.51 -89.01
CA GLU A 354 -27.65 102.28 -90.20
C GLU A 354 -26.16 102.69 -90.21
N LEU A 355 -25.57 102.91 -89.02
CA LEU A 355 -24.15 103.27 -88.87
C LEU A 355 -23.23 102.08 -89.14
N ALA A 356 -23.60 100.87 -88.70
CA ALA A 356 -22.81 99.65 -88.90
C ALA A 356 -22.68 99.26 -90.38
N ALA A 357 -23.70 99.50 -91.21
CA ALA A 357 -23.66 99.19 -92.64
C ALA A 357 -22.64 100.05 -93.41
N LYS A 358 -22.61 101.37 -93.15
CA LYS A 358 -21.68 102.33 -93.79
C LYS A 358 -20.21 102.08 -93.44
N ILE A 359 -20.00 101.54 -92.24
CA ILE A 359 -18.70 101.14 -91.70
C ILE A 359 -18.09 100.00 -92.52
N SER A 360 -18.85 98.92 -92.73
CA SER A 360 -18.38 97.72 -93.43
C SER A 360 -18.04 97.99 -94.89
N GLU A 361 -18.78 98.89 -95.55
CA GLU A 361 -18.50 99.32 -96.92
C GLU A 361 -17.16 100.06 -97.03
N THR A 362 -16.83 100.91 -96.04
CA THR A 362 -15.58 101.69 -96.04
C THR A 362 -14.34 100.83 -95.79
N GLU A 363 -14.45 99.80 -94.95
CA GLU A 363 -13.37 98.83 -94.66
C GLU A 363 -12.94 98.06 -95.91
N ARG A 364 -13.91 97.52 -96.67
CA ARG A 364 -13.61 96.71 -97.86
C ARG A 364 -12.81 97.48 -98.91
N SER A 365 -13.12 98.77 -99.08
CA SER A 365 -12.35 99.65 -99.99
C SER A 365 -10.93 99.95 -99.49
N SER A 366 -10.69 99.93 -98.18
CA SER A 366 -9.37 100.17 -97.59
C SER A 366 -8.44 98.98 -97.81
N ASP A 367 -8.95 97.77 -97.59
CA ASP A 367 -8.17 96.52 -97.69
C ASP A 367 -7.65 96.27 -99.11
N GLU A 368 -8.50 96.50 -100.12
CA GLU A 368 -8.11 96.39 -101.54
C GLU A 368 -6.97 97.36 -101.90
N CYS A 369 -7.00 98.57 -101.33
CA CYS A 369 -5.98 99.59 -101.57
C CYS A 369 -4.63 99.21 -100.93
N GLN A 370 -4.66 98.60 -99.74
CA GLN A 370 -3.47 98.18 -99.00
C GLN A 370 -2.79 96.95 -99.65
N ALA A 371 -3.58 95.99 -100.14
CA ALA A 371 -3.05 94.80 -100.83
C ALA A 371 -2.23 95.20 -102.08
N THR A 372 -2.79 96.07 -102.92
CA THR A 372 -2.14 96.57 -104.15
C THR A 372 -0.81 97.28 -103.85
N ARG A 373 -0.78 98.08 -102.77
CA ARG A 373 0.42 98.83 -102.34
C ARG A 373 1.54 97.91 -101.86
N SER A 374 1.20 96.84 -101.14
CA SER A 374 2.20 95.89 -100.62
C SER A 374 2.93 95.15 -101.74
N GLN A 375 2.21 94.72 -102.78
CA GLN A 375 2.76 94.04 -103.94
C GLN A 375 3.76 94.92 -104.70
N MET A 376 3.38 96.16 -105.01
CA MET A 376 4.25 97.12 -105.71
C MET A 376 5.49 97.50 -104.89
N SER A 377 5.38 97.58 -103.56
CA SER A 377 6.52 97.86 -102.68
C SER A 377 7.55 96.74 -102.68
N SER A 378 7.10 95.48 -102.79
CA SER A 378 7.98 94.31 -102.86
C SER A 378 8.77 94.28 -104.18
N GLU A 379 8.11 94.60 -105.30
CA GLU A 379 8.76 94.68 -106.61
C GLU A 379 9.82 95.80 -106.65
N LEU A 380 9.51 96.96 -106.08
CA LEU A 380 10.44 98.08 -105.93
C LEU A 380 11.72 97.67 -105.17
N GLY A 381 11.56 96.94 -104.05
CA GLY A 381 12.67 96.44 -103.26
C GLY A 381 13.56 95.47 -104.04
N ALA A 382 12.96 94.53 -104.77
CA ALA A 382 13.69 93.56 -105.57
C ALA A 382 14.53 94.22 -106.68
N LEU A 383 14.00 95.27 -107.32
CA LEU A 383 14.72 96.06 -108.33
C LEU A 383 15.91 96.82 -107.72
N ARG A 384 15.72 97.46 -106.56
CA ARG A 384 16.80 98.19 -105.87
C ARG A 384 17.95 97.27 -105.43
N ASN A 385 17.65 96.06 -104.98
CA ASN A 385 18.68 95.08 -104.62
C ASN A 385 19.50 94.62 -105.83
N LYS A 386 18.84 94.35 -106.96
CA LYS A 386 19.55 94.00 -108.21
C LYS A 386 20.50 95.10 -108.66
N VAL A 387 20.10 96.37 -108.50
CA VAL A 387 20.98 97.52 -108.79
C VAL A 387 22.20 97.53 -107.86
N ALA A 388 22.00 97.33 -106.56
CA ALA A 388 23.08 97.34 -105.58
C ALA A 388 24.10 96.21 -105.82
N GLU A 389 23.63 94.97 -106.04
CA GLU A 389 24.49 93.81 -106.33
C GLU A 389 25.33 94.00 -107.60
N ARG A 390 24.72 94.56 -108.66
CA ARG A 390 25.43 94.81 -109.91
C ARG A 390 26.50 95.89 -109.75
N LYS A 391 26.21 96.97 -108.99
CA LYS A 391 27.19 98.02 -108.66
C LYS A 391 28.38 97.44 -107.89
N GLU A 392 28.14 96.60 -106.90
CA GLU A 392 29.21 96.01 -106.10
C GLU A 392 30.10 95.04 -106.90
N SER A 393 29.50 94.21 -107.76
CA SER A 393 30.24 93.34 -108.69
C SER A 393 31.10 94.18 -109.64
N MET A 394 30.53 95.24 -110.19
CA MET A 394 31.20 96.12 -111.14
C MET A 394 32.39 96.85 -110.48
N ASP A 395 32.26 97.31 -109.23
CA ASP A 395 33.34 97.91 -108.45
C ASP A 395 34.47 96.92 -108.13
N LYS A 396 34.14 95.64 -107.82
CA LYS A 396 35.14 94.59 -107.59
C LYS A 396 35.93 94.28 -108.87
N ASP A 397 35.25 94.19 -110.01
CA ASP A 397 35.90 93.94 -111.29
C ASP A 397 36.78 95.13 -111.69
N ARG A 398 36.35 96.36 -111.39
CA ARG A 398 37.14 97.59 -111.60
C ARG A 398 38.38 97.65 -110.70
N LYS A 399 38.28 97.28 -109.41
CA LYS A 399 39.44 97.19 -108.52
C LYS A 399 40.42 96.10 -108.93
N LYS A 400 39.92 94.92 -109.32
CA LYS A 400 40.78 93.84 -109.85
C LYS A 400 41.49 94.27 -111.11
N LEU A 401 40.81 95.00 -112.01
CA LEU A 401 41.42 95.59 -113.20
C LEU A 401 42.62 96.47 -112.81
N ASP A 402 42.44 97.34 -111.82
CA ASP A 402 43.48 98.25 -111.34
C ASP A 402 44.65 97.50 -110.65
N GLU A 403 44.35 96.53 -109.78
CA GLU A 403 45.36 95.72 -109.07
C GLU A 403 46.19 94.87 -110.03
N ILE A 404 45.54 94.23 -111.02
CA ILE A 404 46.22 93.42 -112.02
C ILE A 404 47.14 94.30 -112.86
N MET A 405 46.69 95.50 -113.28
CA MET A 405 47.52 96.44 -114.04
C MET A 405 48.79 96.89 -113.31
N ALA A 406 48.75 96.95 -111.97
CA ALA A 406 49.86 97.43 -111.15
C ALA A 406 51.00 96.39 -110.95
N ALA A 407 50.70 95.09 -111.01
CA ALA A 407 51.68 94.03 -110.74
C ALA A 407 52.64 93.76 -111.93
N GLY A 408 52.17 93.94 -113.16
CA GLY A 408 52.99 93.76 -114.37
C GLY A 408 53.25 92.30 -114.76
N LYS A 409 53.85 92.15 -115.95
CA LYS A 409 53.85 90.91 -116.75
C LYS A 409 54.56 89.73 -116.07
N GLU A 410 55.77 89.88 -115.54
CA GLU A 410 56.35 88.83 -114.69
C GLU A 410 55.74 88.81 -113.28
N GLY A 411 55.00 89.85 -112.95
CA GLY A 411 54.42 90.04 -111.65
C GLY A 411 53.37 89.01 -111.31
N THR A 412 53.06 89.06 -110.03
CA THR A 412 52.29 88.07 -109.32
C THR A 412 50.84 88.52 -109.31
N CYS A 413 49.96 87.65 -109.82
CA CYS A 413 48.53 87.93 -109.88
C CYS A 413 48.04 88.37 -108.48
N PRO A 414 47.46 89.55 -108.26
CA PRO A 414 47.00 89.96 -106.92
C PRO A 414 45.84 89.10 -106.43
N THR A 415 45.26 88.29 -107.32
CA THR A 415 44.36 87.21 -106.92
C THR A 415 45.08 85.85 -106.68
N CYS A 416 46.33 85.55 -107.14
CA CYS A 416 47.07 84.32 -106.74
C CYS A 416 48.62 84.19 -106.82
N GLU A 417 49.37 85.24 -107.07
CA GLU A 417 50.84 85.28 -106.97
C GLU A 417 51.64 84.26 -107.79
N ARG A 418 50.98 83.65 -108.77
CA ARG A 418 51.68 83.12 -109.94
C ARG A 418 52.11 84.26 -110.83
N THR A 419 53.26 84.03 -111.47
CA THR A 419 53.80 84.90 -112.49
C THR A 419 52.87 84.88 -113.70
N LEU A 420 52.32 86.06 -113.99
CA LEU A 420 51.24 86.26 -114.95
C LEU A 420 51.67 86.00 -116.39
N HIS A 421 52.89 86.39 -116.71
CA HIS A 421 53.52 86.30 -118.01
C HIS A 421 52.55 86.55 -119.17
N ASP A 422 52.05 85.49 -119.77
CA ASP A 422 51.24 85.56 -120.98
C ASP A 422 49.79 85.99 -120.68
N ALA A 423 49.27 85.72 -119.47
CA ALA A 423 47.86 85.92 -119.10
C ALA A 423 47.47 87.39 -118.83
N TYR A 424 48.43 88.31 -118.79
CA TYR A 424 48.20 89.70 -118.37
C TYR A 424 47.25 90.49 -119.29
N GLU A 425 47.48 90.48 -120.61
CA GLU A 425 46.68 91.31 -121.54
C GLU A 425 45.23 90.86 -121.66
N LEU A 426 44.99 89.54 -121.72
CA LEU A 426 43.64 88.98 -121.90
C LEU A 426 42.72 89.28 -120.72
N LEU A 427 43.28 89.33 -119.50
CA LEU A 427 42.52 89.54 -118.27
C LEU A 427 42.02 90.99 -118.15
N ILE A 428 42.83 91.97 -118.58
CA ILE A 428 42.46 93.40 -118.59
C ILE A 428 41.28 93.66 -119.52
N GLN A 429 41.31 93.11 -120.73
CA GLN A 429 40.26 93.36 -121.71
C GLN A 429 38.90 92.82 -121.23
N LYS A 430 38.89 91.61 -120.65
CA LYS A 430 37.68 90.98 -120.09
C LYS A 430 37.03 91.80 -118.97
N LEU A 431 37.85 92.37 -118.09
CA LEU A 431 37.39 93.19 -116.97
C LEU A 431 36.86 94.57 -117.43
N ARG A 432 37.37 95.14 -118.54
CA ARG A 432 36.81 96.36 -119.15
C ARG A 432 35.44 96.13 -119.80
N ASP A 433 35.28 95.05 -120.57
CA ASP A 433 33.99 94.78 -121.21
C ASP A 433 32.89 94.50 -120.15
N GLY A 434 33.24 93.75 -119.10
CA GLY A 434 32.33 93.46 -117.99
C GLY A 434 31.86 94.69 -117.21
N THR A 435 32.71 95.72 -117.06
CA THR A 435 32.33 96.96 -116.36
C THR A 435 31.34 97.81 -117.19
N ALA A 436 31.50 97.89 -118.52
CA ALA A 436 30.60 98.65 -119.39
C ALA A 436 29.20 98.02 -119.54
N GLU A 437 29.11 96.68 -119.62
CA GLU A 437 27.81 95.98 -119.60
C GLU A 437 27.08 96.18 -118.26
N GLY A 438 27.83 96.21 -117.15
CA GLY A 438 27.30 96.49 -115.82
C GLY A 438 26.62 97.86 -115.70
N GLU A 439 27.23 98.93 -116.21
CA GLU A 439 26.66 100.29 -116.16
C GLU A 439 25.31 100.39 -116.89
N LYS A 440 25.18 99.72 -118.05
CA LYS A 440 23.95 99.76 -118.85
C LYS A 440 22.76 99.11 -118.13
N ALA A 441 22.99 97.96 -117.51
CA ALA A 441 21.97 97.23 -116.75
C ALA A 441 21.50 97.99 -115.49
N ILE A 442 22.41 98.72 -114.83
CA ILE A 442 22.09 99.55 -113.66
C ILE A 442 21.11 100.66 -114.04
N ALA A 443 21.38 101.41 -115.12
CA ALA A 443 20.53 102.53 -115.54
C ALA A 443 19.08 102.10 -115.89
N GLU A 444 18.93 100.93 -116.52
CA GLU A 444 17.64 100.38 -116.91
C GLU A 444 16.78 99.98 -115.67
N HIS A 445 17.41 99.36 -114.67
CA HIS A 445 16.76 99.01 -113.41
C HIS A 445 16.44 100.23 -112.54
N GLU A 446 17.30 101.26 -112.52
CA GLU A 446 17.05 102.51 -111.79
C GLU A 446 15.83 103.27 -112.34
N SER A 447 15.67 103.35 -113.67
CA SER A 447 14.51 103.98 -114.31
C SER A 447 13.19 103.30 -113.93
N ARG A 448 13.16 101.96 -113.97
CA ARG A 448 11.95 101.19 -113.63
C ARG A 448 11.59 101.28 -112.14
N ALA A 449 12.58 101.37 -111.26
CA ALA A 449 12.36 101.62 -109.84
C ALA A 449 11.74 103.01 -109.60
N ALA A 450 12.14 104.05 -110.34
CA ALA A 450 11.57 105.39 -110.19
C ALA A 450 10.08 105.45 -110.56
N ALA A 451 9.64 104.70 -111.59
CA ALA A 451 8.24 104.62 -111.99
C ALA A 451 7.35 103.97 -110.90
N LEU A 452 7.77 102.83 -110.36
CA LEU A 452 7.06 102.14 -109.26
C LEU A 452 6.98 102.99 -107.98
N ASP A 453 8.01 103.79 -107.69
CA ASP A 453 8.01 104.69 -106.52
C ASP A 453 6.94 105.80 -106.63
N ALA A 454 6.63 106.26 -107.84
CA ALA A 454 5.60 107.27 -108.09
C ALA A 454 4.17 106.71 -107.89
N GLU A 455 3.90 105.49 -108.37
CA GLU A 455 2.59 104.83 -108.22
C GLU A 455 2.27 104.53 -106.75
N LEU A 456 3.25 104.10 -105.96
CA LEU A 456 3.11 103.87 -104.51
C LEU A 456 2.69 105.12 -103.75
N LYS A 457 3.17 106.31 -104.16
CA LYS A 457 2.79 107.59 -103.54
C LYS A 457 1.34 107.97 -103.82
N ALA A 458 0.79 107.62 -104.99
CA ALA A 458 -0.61 107.87 -105.31
C ALA A 458 -1.56 106.98 -104.50
N LEU A 459 -1.25 105.68 -104.40
CA LEU A 459 -2.02 104.72 -103.60
C LEU A 459 -2.05 105.09 -102.10
N GLY A 460 -0.92 105.59 -101.56
CA GLY A 460 -0.86 106.03 -100.17
C GLY A 460 -1.84 107.15 -99.80
N LYS A 461 -2.11 108.10 -100.71
CA LYS A 461 -3.08 109.18 -100.46
C LYS A 461 -4.53 108.69 -100.43
N LYS A 462 -4.87 107.67 -101.23
CA LYS A 462 -6.22 107.10 -101.29
C LYS A 462 -6.56 106.30 -100.02
N GLU A 463 -5.60 105.54 -99.52
CA GLU A 463 -5.70 104.78 -98.27
C GLU A 463 -5.95 105.70 -97.05
N GLU A 464 -5.26 106.84 -96.98
CA GLU A 464 -5.41 107.78 -95.88
C GLU A 464 -6.79 108.45 -95.82
N ALA A 465 -7.41 108.71 -96.98
CA ALA A 465 -8.77 109.27 -97.05
C ALA A 465 -9.84 108.27 -96.55
N LEU A 466 -9.71 106.99 -96.90
CA LEU A 466 -10.61 105.93 -96.45
C LEU A 466 -10.50 105.69 -94.94
N ARG A 467 -9.28 105.73 -94.41
CA ARG A 467 -9.03 105.59 -92.97
C ARG A 467 -9.71 106.69 -92.15
N LYS A 468 -9.63 107.96 -92.60
CA LYS A 468 -10.30 109.08 -91.91
C LYS A 468 -11.82 108.93 -91.90
N ARG A 469 -12.41 108.46 -92.99
CA ARG A 469 -13.87 108.25 -93.09
C ARG A 469 -14.36 107.12 -92.19
N ARG A 470 -13.62 106.03 -92.09
CA ARG A 470 -13.90 104.91 -91.17
C ARG A 470 -13.89 105.37 -89.71
N GLN A 471 -12.91 106.17 -89.33
CA GLN A 471 -12.72 106.64 -87.95
C GLN A 471 -13.88 107.50 -87.46
N THR A 472 -14.43 108.38 -88.31
CA THR A 472 -15.59 109.21 -87.97
C THR A 472 -16.85 108.38 -87.75
N LEU A 473 -17.06 107.34 -88.56
CA LEU A 473 -18.24 106.47 -88.44
C LEU A 473 -18.18 105.58 -87.18
N ASP A 474 -17.00 105.07 -86.81
CA ASP A 474 -16.84 104.32 -85.54
C ASP A 474 -17.16 105.18 -84.31
N GLN A 475 -16.73 106.45 -84.31
CA GLN A 475 -17.04 107.36 -83.21
C GLN A 475 -18.54 107.61 -83.04
N GLN A 476 -19.29 107.65 -84.14
CA GLN A 476 -20.75 107.79 -84.09
C GLN A 476 -21.43 106.50 -83.61
N LEU A 477 -20.95 105.33 -84.04
CA LEU A 477 -21.49 104.03 -83.62
C LEU A 477 -21.29 103.77 -82.12
N ILE A 478 -20.11 104.08 -81.59
CA ILE A 478 -19.80 103.91 -80.16
C ILE A 478 -20.70 104.79 -79.30
N LYS A 479 -20.88 106.05 -79.68
CA LYS A 479 -21.76 106.99 -78.95
C LYS A 479 -23.20 106.50 -78.92
N SER A 480 -23.73 105.99 -80.03
CA SER A 480 -25.13 105.55 -80.06
C SER A 480 -25.36 104.27 -79.24
N LYS A 481 -24.44 103.29 -79.27
CA LYS A 481 -24.51 102.08 -78.41
C LYS A 481 -24.39 102.39 -76.91
N GLN A 482 -23.59 103.39 -76.54
CA GLN A 482 -23.47 103.84 -75.15
C GLN A 482 -24.76 104.51 -74.63
N LEU A 483 -25.47 105.23 -75.50
CA LEU A 483 -26.75 105.84 -75.15
C LEU A 483 -27.87 104.78 -75.01
N GLU A 484 -27.95 103.77 -75.88
CA GLU A 484 -28.93 102.67 -75.75
C GLU A 484 -28.77 101.90 -74.43
N THR A 485 -27.55 101.48 -74.11
CA THR A 485 -27.25 100.75 -72.86
C THR A 485 -27.51 101.59 -71.62
N SER A 486 -27.25 102.91 -71.68
CA SER A 486 -27.52 103.82 -70.56
C SER A 486 -29.02 104.03 -70.32
N ILE A 487 -29.84 104.04 -71.37
CA ILE A 487 -31.31 104.16 -71.27
C ILE A 487 -31.92 102.89 -70.64
N GLU A 488 -31.53 101.70 -71.10
CA GLU A 488 -32.00 100.43 -70.55
C GLU A 488 -31.64 100.27 -69.06
N ALA A 489 -30.44 100.70 -68.67
CA ALA A 489 -30.01 100.69 -67.27
C ALA A 489 -30.88 101.61 -66.40
N MET A 490 -31.16 102.83 -66.87
CA MET A 490 -32.00 103.80 -66.14
C MET A 490 -33.46 103.33 -66.00
N GLU A 491 -34.02 102.64 -67.00
CA GLU A 491 -35.38 102.08 -66.94
C GLU A 491 -35.50 100.97 -65.89
N THR A 492 -34.50 100.10 -65.83
CA THR A 492 -34.44 99.00 -64.86
C THR A 492 -34.28 99.50 -63.43
N GLU A 493 -33.46 100.54 -63.24
CA GLU A 493 -33.23 101.21 -61.95
C GLU A 493 -34.51 101.88 -61.41
N LEU A 494 -35.23 102.60 -62.27
CA LEU A 494 -36.48 103.27 -61.94
C LEU A 494 -37.59 102.29 -61.51
N SER A 495 -37.67 101.14 -62.17
CA SER A 495 -38.64 100.09 -61.83
C SER A 495 -38.37 99.53 -60.43
N ARG A 496 -37.10 99.20 -60.12
CA ARG A 496 -36.70 98.71 -58.79
C ARG A 496 -36.96 99.71 -57.66
N LEU A 497 -36.70 100.99 -57.91
CA LEU A 497 -36.97 102.04 -56.92
C LEU A 497 -38.47 102.15 -56.62
N ARG A 498 -39.34 102.02 -57.63
CA ARG A 498 -40.82 102.06 -57.45
C ARG A 498 -41.34 100.93 -56.58
N ASP A 499 -40.90 99.70 -56.83
CA ASP A 499 -41.31 98.53 -56.03
C ASP A 499 -40.85 98.63 -54.57
N LYS A 500 -39.64 99.13 -54.35
CA LYS A 500 -39.06 99.29 -53.02
C LYS A 500 -39.79 100.35 -52.18
N THR A 501 -40.16 101.48 -52.78
CA THR A 501 -40.94 102.52 -52.10
C THR A 501 -42.37 102.07 -51.80
N ALA A 502 -43.00 101.27 -52.68
CA ALA A 502 -44.32 100.70 -52.43
C ALA A 502 -44.32 99.74 -51.22
N GLY A 503 -43.31 98.87 -51.11
CA GLY A 503 -43.16 97.96 -49.96
C GLY A 503 -43.00 98.68 -48.62
N ARG A 504 -42.22 99.77 -48.58
CA ARG A 504 -42.01 100.55 -47.35
C ARG A 504 -43.22 101.38 -46.93
N LYS A 505 -44.02 101.86 -47.88
CA LYS A 505 -45.30 102.53 -47.57
C LYS A 505 -46.27 101.57 -46.88
N ALA A 506 -46.36 100.34 -47.35
CA ALA A 506 -47.17 99.30 -46.71
C ALA A 506 -46.64 98.92 -45.31
N GLU A 507 -45.31 98.82 -45.13
CA GLU A 507 -44.69 98.57 -43.81
C GLU A 507 -45.02 99.68 -42.80
N ARG A 508 -45.04 100.95 -43.24
CA ARG A 508 -45.40 102.09 -42.38
C ARG A 508 -46.86 102.09 -41.95
N GLU A 509 -47.79 101.78 -42.86
CA GLU A 509 -49.22 101.73 -42.54
C GLU A 509 -49.55 100.60 -41.54
N GLY A 510 -48.85 99.46 -41.62
CA GLY A 510 -49.01 98.35 -40.68
C GLY A 510 -48.56 98.66 -39.24
N LEU A 511 -47.75 99.70 -39.01
CA LEU A 511 -47.16 100.02 -37.69
C LEU A 511 -48.00 100.97 -36.81
N GLY A 512 -49.01 101.68 -37.35
CA GLY A 512 -49.91 102.56 -36.58
C GLY A 512 -49.26 103.84 -35.99
N GLN A 513 -49.95 104.54 -35.07
CA GLN A 513 -49.42 105.72 -34.34
C GLN A 513 -48.72 105.32 -33.02
N SER A 514 -47.73 106.12 -32.58
CA SER A 514 -46.92 105.89 -31.37
C SER A 514 -46.99 107.10 -30.43
N THR A 515 -47.10 106.85 -29.11
CA THR A 515 -47.27 107.84 -28.02
C THR A 515 -46.02 108.05 -27.16
N PHE A 516 -44.84 107.67 -27.67
CA PHE A 516 -43.59 107.61 -26.90
C PHE A 516 -43.07 108.97 -26.40
N SER A 517 -42.59 109.00 -25.13
CA SER A 517 -41.96 110.15 -24.45
C SER A 517 -40.58 109.77 -23.90
N GLU A 518 -39.53 110.51 -24.29
CA GLU A 518 -38.12 110.21 -23.93
C GLU A 518 -37.80 110.51 -22.45
N ASP A 519 -38.45 111.50 -21.83
CA ASP A 519 -38.20 111.87 -20.42
C ASP A 519 -38.75 110.83 -19.43
N GLU A 520 -39.89 110.19 -19.75
CA GLU A 520 -40.49 109.16 -18.90
C GLU A 520 -39.67 107.85 -18.93
N HIS A 521 -39.04 107.54 -20.08
CA HIS A 521 -38.18 106.37 -20.26
C HIS A 521 -36.88 106.41 -19.43
N GLN A 522 -36.21 107.57 -19.36
CA GLN A 522 -34.96 107.71 -18.60
C GLN A 522 -35.17 107.71 -17.09
N GLY A 523 -36.32 108.18 -16.60
CA GLY A 523 -36.66 108.12 -15.17
C GLY A 523 -36.81 106.69 -14.67
N VAL A 524 -37.53 105.85 -15.42
CA VAL A 524 -37.81 104.45 -15.08
C VAL A 524 -36.53 103.59 -15.11
N LEU A 525 -35.59 103.87 -16.02
CA LEU A 525 -34.31 103.16 -16.09
C LEU A 525 -33.42 103.36 -14.85
N LYS A 526 -33.37 104.58 -14.29
CA LYS A 526 -32.57 104.87 -13.09
C LYS A 526 -33.15 104.23 -11.83
N GLU A 527 -34.47 104.20 -11.70
CA GLU A 527 -35.16 103.57 -10.57
C GLU A 527 -35.09 102.04 -10.63
N HIS A 528 -35.12 101.44 -11.83
CA HIS A 528 -34.92 99.99 -12.01
C HIS A 528 -33.53 99.52 -11.56
N ALA A 529 -32.49 100.30 -11.89
CA ALA A 529 -31.10 99.95 -11.61
C ALA A 529 -30.75 100.00 -10.11
N SER A 530 -31.34 100.95 -9.35
CA SER A 530 -31.09 101.07 -7.91
C SER A 530 -31.74 99.94 -7.09
N LEU A 531 -32.84 99.38 -7.58
CA LEU A 531 -33.61 98.32 -6.89
C LEU A 531 -33.11 96.89 -7.19
N LYS A 532 -32.25 96.69 -8.22
CA LYS A 532 -31.74 95.37 -8.63
C LYS A 532 -30.98 94.62 -7.53
N ARG A 533 -30.21 95.33 -6.69
CA ARG A 533 -29.42 94.72 -5.61
C ARG A 533 -30.30 94.11 -4.52
N ALA A 534 -31.44 94.75 -4.21
CA ALA A 534 -32.40 94.25 -3.24
C ALA A 534 -33.16 93.02 -3.77
N HIS A 535 -33.43 92.95 -5.07
CA HIS A 535 -34.04 91.79 -5.74
C HIS A 535 -33.17 90.53 -5.65
N ASP A 536 -31.87 90.64 -5.95
CA ASP A 536 -30.94 89.50 -5.90
C ASP A 536 -30.83 88.94 -4.46
N GLU A 537 -30.77 89.82 -3.46
CA GLU A 537 -30.74 89.46 -2.03
C GLU A 537 -32.07 88.84 -1.54
N PHE A 538 -33.21 89.27 -2.09
CA PHE A 538 -34.52 88.68 -1.82
C PHE A 538 -34.63 87.23 -2.36
N LEU A 539 -34.10 86.94 -3.56
CA LEU A 539 -34.13 85.59 -4.14
C LEU A 539 -33.28 84.59 -3.35
N GLU A 540 -32.10 85.01 -2.88
CA GLU A 540 -31.24 84.18 -2.02
C GLU A 540 -31.93 83.85 -0.69
N LEU A 541 -32.54 84.85 -0.03
CA LEU A 541 -33.26 84.64 1.22
C LEU A 541 -34.55 83.81 1.03
N ARG A 542 -35.24 83.92 -0.10
CA ARG A 542 -36.39 83.07 -0.43
C ARG A 542 -36.00 81.60 -0.59
N SER A 543 -34.87 81.32 -1.21
CA SER A 543 -34.30 79.96 -1.31
C SER A 543 -33.91 79.41 0.06
N LEU A 544 -33.29 80.25 0.90
CA LEU A 544 -32.93 79.90 2.28
C LEU A 544 -34.15 79.60 3.16
N LYS A 545 -35.30 80.23 2.90
CA LYS A 545 -36.57 79.94 3.60
C LYS A 545 -37.04 78.50 3.37
N ALA A 546 -37.03 78.04 2.11
CA ALA A 546 -37.38 76.67 1.78
C ALA A 546 -36.41 75.63 2.38
N GLN A 547 -35.11 75.96 2.43
CA GLN A 547 -34.11 75.13 3.10
C GLN A 547 -34.30 75.10 4.62
N ALA A 548 -34.66 76.22 5.25
CA ALA A 548 -34.93 76.29 6.68
C ALA A 548 -36.16 75.44 7.08
N ASP A 549 -37.22 75.45 6.28
CA ASP A 549 -38.38 74.58 6.49
C ASP A 549 -38.00 73.09 6.38
N GLY A 550 -37.13 72.75 5.43
CA GLY A 550 -36.54 71.41 5.30
C GLY A 550 -35.73 70.98 6.53
N TYR A 551 -34.83 71.85 7.02
CA TYR A 551 -34.06 71.59 8.24
C TYR A 551 -34.95 71.46 9.48
N HIS A 552 -36.03 72.24 9.57
CA HIS A 552 -36.96 72.15 10.70
C HIS A 552 -37.65 70.78 10.75
N LYS A 553 -38.16 70.31 9.61
CA LYS A 553 -38.82 69.01 9.50
C LYS A 553 -37.85 67.85 9.81
N GLU A 554 -36.64 67.88 9.24
CA GLU A 554 -35.62 66.85 9.51
C GLU A 554 -35.17 66.84 10.99
N THR A 555 -35.13 68.01 11.63
CA THR A 555 -34.81 68.13 13.07
C THR A 555 -35.90 67.48 13.93
N ASP A 556 -37.18 67.68 13.60
CA ASP A 556 -38.29 67.10 14.35
C ASP A 556 -38.36 65.57 14.18
N ASP A 557 -38.17 65.06 12.96
CA ASP A 557 -38.10 63.61 12.67
C ASP A 557 -36.93 62.93 13.43
N LEU A 558 -35.78 63.61 13.49
CA LEU A 558 -34.62 63.12 14.25
C LEU A 558 -34.85 63.17 15.76
N ARG A 559 -35.54 64.19 16.29
CA ARG A 559 -35.91 64.26 17.72
C ARG A 559 -36.86 63.13 18.11
N GLU A 560 -37.83 62.80 17.28
CA GLU A 560 -38.70 61.66 17.50
C GLU A 560 -37.92 60.33 17.50
N SER A 561 -36.93 60.22 16.61
CA SER A 561 -36.03 59.06 16.55
C SER A 561 -35.10 58.97 17.76
N VAL A 562 -34.59 60.08 18.29
CA VAL A 562 -33.86 60.14 19.58
C VAL A 562 -34.76 59.67 20.72
N ARG A 563 -36.00 60.16 20.79
CA ARG A 563 -36.95 59.78 21.86
C ARG A 563 -37.27 58.28 21.85
N ARG A 564 -37.48 57.70 20.66
CA ARG A 564 -37.65 56.24 20.52
C ARG A 564 -36.40 55.48 20.94
N GLY A 565 -35.22 55.92 20.51
CA GLY A 565 -33.95 55.30 20.90
C GLY A 565 -33.69 55.35 22.41
N GLN A 566 -34.07 56.45 23.09
CA GLN A 566 -33.96 56.59 24.54
C GLN A 566 -34.93 55.68 25.29
N ALA A 567 -36.17 55.52 24.81
CA ALA A 567 -37.13 54.60 25.41
C ALA A 567 -36.66 53.13 25.29
N GLU A 568 -36.10 52.75 24.14
CA GLU A 568 -35.47 51.44 23.95
C GLU A 568 -34.25 51.25 24.85
N GLU A 569 -33.41 52.28 25.01
CA GLU A 569 -32.27 52.28 25.93
C GLU A 569 -32.72 52.02 27.38
N GLU A 570 -33.72 52.74 27.88
CA GLU A 570 -34.27 52.54 29.23
C GLU A 570 -34.84 51.13 29.41
N GLN A 571 -35.50 50.59 28.38
CA GLN A 571 -36.02 49.23 28.41
C GLN A 571 -34.90 48.19 28.54
N TYR A 572 -33.84 48.29 27.73
CA TYR A 572 -32.70 47.37 27.83
C TYR A 572 -31.92 47.56 29.14
N GLU A 573 -31.81 48.79 29.65
CA GLU A 573 -31.15 49.07 30.93
C GLU A 573 -31.91 48.44 32.11
N ALA A 574 -33.24 48.48 32.09
CA ALA A 574 -34.07 47.79 33.08
C ALA A 574 -33.89 46.26 33.03
N ILE A 575 -33.82 45.67 31.83
CA ILE A 575 -33.59 44.23 31.65
C ILE A 575 -32.21 43.84 32.21
N VAL A 576 -31.16 44.56 31.83
CA VAL A 576 -29.78 44.32 32.32
C VAL A 576 -29.74 44.38 33.84
N LYS A 577 -30.33 45.40 34.45
CA LYS A 577 -30.37 45.58 35.92
C LYS A 577 -31.12 44.46 36.63
N SER A 578 -32.17 43.92 36.01
CA SER A 578 -32.94 42.79 36.58
C SER A 578 -32.19 41.45 36.52
N LEU A 579 -31.33 41.26 35.52
CA LEU A 579 -30.59 40.02 35.29
C LEU A 579 -29.18 40.04 35.91
N GLU A 580 -28.65 41.20 36.28
CA GLU A 580 -27.33 41.37 36.89
C GLU A 580 -27.10 40.51 38.17
N PRO A 581 -28.05 40.40 39.12
CA PRO A 581 -27.90 39.53 40.28
C PRO A 581 -27.81 38.04 39.89
N LYS A 582 -28.55 37.64 38.84
CA LYS A 582 -28.53 36.26 38.35
C LYS A 582 -27.20 35.90 37.70
N LYS A 583 -26.58 36.86 36.98
CA LYS A 583 -25.22 36.70 36.47
C LYS A 583 -24.20 36.51 37.59
N ALA A 584 -24.28 37.32 38.65
CA ALA A 584 -23.40 37.14 39.81
C ALA A 584 -23.59 35.76 40.48
N LEU A 585 -24.85 35.28 40.57
CA LEU A 585 -25.16 33.94 41.08
C LEU A 585 -24.59 32.84 40.17
N TYR A 586 -24.69 32.98 38.84
CA TYR A 586 -24.09 32.06 37.86
C TYR A 586 -22.57 31.96 38.03
N ASP A 587 -21.88 33.10 38.14
CA ASP A 587 -20.43 33.14 38.33
C ASP A 587 -20.00 32.46 39.65
N SER A 588 -20.81 32.61 40.71
CA SER A 588 -20.57 31.90 41.97
C SER A 588 -20.84 30.39 41.87
N THR A 589 -21.84 30.00 41.09
CA THR A 589 -22.21 28.59 40.85
C THR A 589 -21.15 27.87 40.03
N ILE A 590 -20.51 28.54 39.06
CA ILE A 590 -19.35 27.99 38.35
C ILE A 590 -18.22 27.67 39.33
N LYS A 591 -17.89 28.60 40.25
CA LYS A 591 -16.83 28.37 41.24
C LYS A 591 -17.16 27.21 42.19
N ASP A 592 -18.42 27.08 42.61
CA ASP A 592 -18.88 25.94 43.42
C ASP A 592 -18.82 24.63 42.64
N LEU A 593 -19.19 24.65 41.35
CA LEU A 593 -19.10 23.49 40.47
C LEU A 593 -17.64 23.02 40.31
N ASP A 594 -16.69 23.94 40.11
CA ASP A 594 -15.27 23.63 40.02
C ASP A 594 -14.75 22.96 41.31
N LEU A 595 -15.13 23.48 42.48
CA LEU A 595 -14.79 22.88 43.78
C LEU A 595 -15.37 21.46 43.94
N LYS A 596 -16.61 21.25 43.53
CA LYS A 596 -17.26 19.93 43.58
C LYS A 596 -16.66 18.95 42.58
N MET A 597 -16.24 19.42 41.40
CA MET A 597 -15.53 18.61 40.41
C MET A 597 -14.15 18.16 40.93
N ASP A 598 -13.42 19.02 41.62
CA ASP A 598 -12.15 18.65 42.29
C ASP A 598 -12.38 17.60 43.39
N GLN A 599 -13.43 17.76 44.20
CA GLN A 599 -13.82 16.76 45.21
C GLN A 599 -14.18 15.41 44.57
N LEU A 600 -14.90 15.42 43.45
CA LEU A 600 -15.21 14.20 42.69
C LEU A 600 -13.94 13.53 42.15
N SER A 601 -12.99 14.31 41.63
CA SER A 601 -11.71 13.77 41.16
C SER A 601 -10.96 13.06 42.30
N LYS A 602 -10.87 13.69 43.48
CA LYS A 602 -10.24 13.10 44.66
C LYS A 602 -10.96 11.83 45.13
N ALA A 603 -12.29 11.82 45.09
CA ALA A 603 -13.07 10.63 45.43
C ALA A 603 -12.79 9.46 44.46
N LYS A 604 -12.75 9.73 43.15
CA LYS A 604 -12.39 8.75 42.12
C LYS A 604 -10.99 8.17 42.30
N ASP A 605 -10.01 9.01 42.59
CA ASP A 605 -8.63 8.55 42.85
C ASP A 605 -8.57 7.65 44.09
N THR A 606 -9.35 8.00 45.12
CA THR A 606 -9.46 7.19 46.35
C THR A 606 -10.09 5.83 46.08
N VAL A 607 -11.18 5.77 45.30
CA VAL A 607 -11.80 4.51 44.85
C VAL A 607 -10.81 3.66 44.06
N ARG A 608 -10.08 4.27 43.11
CA ARG A 608 -9.07 3.56 42.32
C ARG A 608 -8.00 2.94 43.21
N ARG A 609 -7.49 3.69 44.19
CA ARG A 609 -6.46 3.23 45.14
C ARG A 609 -6.95 2.04 45.97
N PHE A 610 -8.14 2.12 46.57
CA PHE A 610 -8.69 1.04 47.39
C PHE A 610 -9.13 -0.16 46.57
N SER A 611 -9.63 0.04 45.34
CA SER A 611 -9.93 -1.04 44.41
C SER A 611 -8.68 -1.87 44.10
N SER A 612 -7.57 -1.18 43.80
CA SER A 612 -6.26 -1.83 43.56
C SER A 612 -5.70 -2.52 44.81
N ALA A 613 -6.01 -2.02 46.00
CA ALA A 613 -5.60 -2.65 47.26
C ALA A 613 -6.41 -3.92 47.54
N ARG A 614 -7.74 -3.86 47.35
CA ARG A 614 -8.64 -5.02 47.47
C ARG A 614 -8.26 -6.13 46.49
N GLU A 615 -7.99 -5.79 45.23
CA GLU A 615 -7.63 -6.79 44.22
C GLU A 615 -6.33 -7.53 44.57
N ARG A 616 -5.32 -6.81 45.08
CA ARG A 616 -4.07 -7.41 45.54
C ARG A 616 -4.29 -8.34 46.75
N ALA A 617 -5.01 -7.87 47.77
CA ALA A 617 -5.30 -8.66 48.97
C ALA A 617 -6.12 -9.91 48.64
N GLN A 618 -7.17 -9.78 47.83
CA GLN A 618 -7.99 -10.91 47.40
C GLN A 618 -7.20 -11.89 46.53
N GLY A 619 -6.37 -11.39 45.62
CA GLY A 619 -5.52 -12.22 44.78
C GLY A 619 -4.49 -13.04 45.57
N GLU A 620 -3.93 -12.48 46.63
CA GLU A 620 -3.03 -13.20 47.54
C GLU A 620 -3.77 -14.27 48.34
N LEU A 621 -4.93 -13.91 48.91
CA LEU A 621 -5.80 -14.85 49.63
C LEU A 621 -6.21 -16.05 48.75
N ASP A 622 -6.64 -15.80 47.52
CA ASP A 622 -7.07 -16.84 46.58
C ASP A 622 -5.91 -17.76 46.17
N ARG A 623 -4.70 -17.23 46.02
CA ARG A 623 -3.49 -18.04 45.75
C ARG A 623 -3.19 -18.97 46.92
N SER A 624 -3.18 -18.45 48.15
CA SER A 624 -2.93 -19.27 49.35
C SER A 624 -4.01 -20.36 49.52
N ARG A 625 -5.29 -20.06 49.24
CA ARG A 625 -6.36 -21.07 49.26
C ARG A 625 -6.16 -22.16 48.21
N LYS A 626 -5.76 -21.81 46.99
CA LYS A 626 -5.46 -22.79 45.93
C LYS A 626 -4.28 -23.67 46.31
N GLU A 627 -3.24 -23.10 46.90
CA GLU A 627 -2.07 -23.85 47.36
C GLU A 627 -2.43 -24.85 48.46
N LEU A 628 -3.31 -24.48 49.41
CA LEU A 628 -3.83 -25.42 50.42
C LEU A 628 -4.59 -26.60 49.79
N VAL A 629 -5.39 -26.36 48.74
CA VAL A 629 -6.10 -27.44 48.03
C VAL A 629 -5.12 -28.40 47.34
N GLU A 630 -4.07 -27.87 46.69
CA GLU A 630 -3.03 -28.70 46.08
C GLU A 630 -2.23 -29.49 47.12
N ILE A 631 -1.91 -28.88 48.26
CA ILE A 631 -1.27 -29.59 49.38
C ILE A 631 -2.13 -30.76 49.86
N ALA A 632 -3.44 -30.55 50.07
CA ALA A 632 -4.35 -31.61 50.46
C ALA A 632 -4.39 -32.76 49.44
N ARG A 633 -4.35 -32.44 48.14
CA ARG A 633 -4.28 -33.42 47.06
C ARG A 633 -2.99 -34.23 47.11
N VAL A 634 -1.84 -33.57 47.28
CA VAL A 634 -0.53 -34.22 47.37
C VAL A 634 -0.47 -35.14 48.60
N LYS A 635 -1.00 -34.70 49.75
CA LYS A 635 -1.09 -35.53 50.97
C LYS A 635 -1.90 -36.81 50.73
N LYS A 636 -3.03 -36.71 50.03
CA LYS A 636 -3.83 -37.88 49.65
C LYS A 636 -3.05 -38.87 48.78
N THR A 637 -2.32 -38.37 47.77
CA THR A 637 -1.47 -39.22 46.93
C THR A 637 -0.36 -39.91 47.74
N ILE A 638 0.25 -39.19 48.69
CA ILE A 638 1.26 -39.77 49.59
C ILE A 638 0.66 -40.92 50.42
N GLU A 639 -0.54 -40.75 50.96
CA GLU A 639 -1.23 -41.80 51.72
C GLU A 639 -1.50 -43.05 50.87
N GLU A 640 -1.99 -42.85 49.63
CA GLU A 640 -2.24 -43.95 48.68
C GLU A 640 -0.94 -44.69 48.29
N ASP A 641 0.14 -43.97 47.98
CA ASP A 641 1.43 -44.58 47.64
C ASP A 641 2.06 -45.29 48.85
N ARG A 642 1.91 -44.77 50.07
CA ARG A 642 2.37 -45.46 51.30
C ARG A 642 1.66 -46.78 51.50
N LYS A 643 0.32 -46.80 51.36
CA LYS A 643 -0.46 -48.02 51.43
C LYS A 643 0.00 -49.04 50.40
N ARG A 644 0.28 -48.60 49.18
CA ARG A 644 0.80 -49.46 48.11
C ARG A 644 2.19 -50.01 48.42
N ALA A 645 3.07 -49.22 49.05
CA ALA A 645 4.37 -49.69 49.51
C ALA A 645 4.24 -50.78 50.59
N ASP A 646 3.26 -50.65 51.51
CA ASP A 646 2.95 -51.66 52.52
C ASP A 646 2.40 -52.95 51.88
N GLU A 647 1.52 -52.82 50.88
CA GLU A 647 1.02 -53.96 50.08
C GLU A 647 2.16 -54.72 49.39
N PHE A 648 3.13 -54.00 48.80
CA PHE A 648 4.33 -54.64 48.22
C PHE A 648 5.20 -55.32 49.27
N SER A 649 5.33 -54.74 50.47
CA SER A 649 6.07 -55.38 51.57
C SER A 649 5.41 -56.69 52.00
N LEU A 650 4.08 -56.70 52.13
CA LEU A 650 3.33 -57.93 52.45
C LEU A 650 3.49 -58.97 51.35
N LEU A 651 3.43 -58.55 50.08
CA LEU A 651 3.61 -59.44 48.94
C LEU A 651 5.03 -60.06 48.93
N GLU A 652 6.06 -59.26 49.22
CA GLU A 652 7.43 -59.73 49.38
C GLU A 652 7.52 -60.84 50.45
N ASP A 653 6.93 -60.61 51.63
CA ASP A 653 6.94 -61.58 52.74
C ASP A 653 6.22 -62.89 52.36
N VAL A 654 5.05 -62.79 51.71
CA VAL A 654 4.26 -63.94 51.27
C VAL A 654 5.01 -64.77 50.24
N VAL A 655 5.60 -64.13 49.23
CA VAL A 655 6.33 -64.82 48.16
C VAL A 655 7.62 -65.45 48.70
N SER A 656 8.32 -64.77 49.62
CA SER A 656 9.50 -65.32 50.28
C SER A 656 9.15 -66.54 51.13
N SER A 657 8.09 -66.45 51.94
CA SER A 657 7.61 -67.59 52.74
C SER A 657 7.18 -68.77 51.87
N PHE A 658 6.53 -68.49 50.73
CA PHE A 658 6.18 -69.52 49.75
C PHE A 658 7.42 -70.21 49.18
N LYS A 659 8.48 -69.46 48.85
CA LYS A 659 9.76 -70.03 48.39
C LYS A 659 10.36 -70.97 49.44
N ASP A 660 10.43 -70.55 50.69
CA ASP A 660 11.00 -71.36 51.77
C ASP A 660 10.20 -72.64 51.99
N HIS A 661 8.87 -72.53 51.95
CA HIS A 661 7.97 -73.68 52.04
C HIS A 661 8.14 -74.66 50.86
N LEU A 662 8.38 -74.16 49.65
CA LEU A 662 8.69 -75.02 48.50
C LEU A 662 10.01 -75.78 48.72
N ILE A 663 11.07 -75.09 49.13
CA ILE A 663 12.39 -75.68 49.35
C ILE A 663 12.33 -76.76 50.43
N ALA A 664 11.67 -76.49 51.55
CA ALA A 664 11.53 -77.42 52.67
C ALA A 664 10.84 -78.74 52.30
N ARG A 665 9.97 -78.74 51.28
CA ARG A 665 9.27 -79.95 50.80
C ARG A 665 10.06 -80.78 49.78
N VAL A 666 11.08 -80.21 49.12
CA VAL A 666 11.80 -80.90 48.04
C VAL A 666 12.63 -82.07 48.58
N ALA A 667 13.50 -81.85 49.57
CA ALA A 667 14.41 -82.88 50.07
C ALA A 667 13.68 -84.11 50.64
N PRO A 668 12.59 -83.96 51.44
CA PRO A 668 11.80 -85.11 51.89
C PRO A 668 11.14 -85.88 50.74
N THR A 669 10.57 -85.17 49.75
CA THR A 669 9.93 -85.80 48.59
C THR A 669 10.95 -86.58 47.75
N LEU A 670 12.13 -86.02 47.52
CA LEU A 670 13.21 -86.71 46.81
C LEU A 670 13.73 -87.91 47.59
N SER A 671 13.85 -87.80 48.92
CA SER A 671 14.28 -88.90 49.79
C SER A 671 13.32 -90.09 49.68
N GLU A 672 12.01 -89.84 49.74
CA GLU A 672 10.98 -90.87 49.62
C GLU A 672 11.00 -91.54 48.23
N LEU A 673 11.04 -90.75 47.15
CA LEU A 673 11.08 -91.28 45.79
C LEU A 673 12.38 -92.06 45.51
N THR A 674 13.51 -91.58 46.01
CA THR A 674 14.82 -92.25 45.88
C THR A 674 14.83 -93.57 46.66
N SER A 675 14.28 -93.59 47.87
CA SER A 675 14.13 -94.78 48.70
C SER A 675 13.37 -95.88 47.96
N ARG A 676 12.19 -95.55 47.42
CA ARG A 676 11.35 -96.49 46.64
C ARG A 676 12.07 -97.00 45.39
N GLY A 677 12.81 -96.13 44.71
CA GLY A 677 13.61 -96.51 43.53
C GLY A 677 14.72 -97.49 43.87
N LEU A 678 15.46 -97.21 44.94
CA LEU A 678 16.59 -98.03 45.37
C LEU A 678 16.13 -99.39 45.91
N GLU A 679 15.04 -99.42 46.67
CA GLU A 679 14.43 -100.65 47.19
C GLU A 679 14.04 -101.58 46.03
N ALA A 680 13.40 -101.04 44.99
CA ALA A 680 12.99 -101.81 43.83
C ALA A 680 14.18 -102.36 43.01
N MET A 681 15.27 -101.61 42.90
CA MET A 681 16.46 -102.03 42.14
C MET A 681 17.37 -103.00 42.90
N THR A 682 17.27 -103.04 44.22
CA THR A 682 18.14 -103.84 45.10
C THR A 682 17.41 -105.03 45.74
N GLU A 683 16.20 -105.34 45.25
CA GLU A 683 15.35 -106.42 45.77
C GLU A 683 15.11 -106.32 47.29
N GLY A 684 14.97 -105.09 47.79
CA GLY A 684 14.71 -104.81 49.20
C GLY A 684 15.94 -104.75 50.11
N LYS A 685 17.18 -104.83 49.57
CA LYS A 685 18.40 -104.73 50.39
C LYS A 685 18.55 -103.37 51.09
N TYR A 686 18.26 -102.28 50.37
CA TYR A 686 18.30 -100.93 50.90
C TYR A 686 16.92 -100.29 50.75
N THR A 687 16.27 -99.99 51.86
CA THR A 687 14.86 -99.53 51.88
C THR A 687 14.71 -98.03 52.10
N LYS A 688 15.76 -97.37 52.64
CA LYS A 688 15.69 -95.97 53.04
C LYS A 688 16.91 -95.18 52.60
N VAL A 689 16.63 -94.01 52.03
CA VAL A 689 17.59 -92.99 51.63
C VAL A 689 17.13 -91.66 52.20
N GLU A 690 18.04 -90.93 52.84
CA GLU A 690 17.81 -89.57 53.32
C GLU A 690 18.70 -88.58 52.57
N LEU A 691 18.10 -87.45 52.19
CA LEU A 691 18.78 -86.28 51.65
C LEU A 691 18.72 -85.16 52.68
N ASP A 692 19.86 -84.53 52.95
CA ASP A 692 19.91 -83.34 53.80
C ASP A 692 19.51 -82.05 53.04
N GLU A 693 19.62 -80.89 53.70
CA GLU A 693 19.29 -79.58 53.14
C GLU A 693 20.18 -79.15 51.95
N ASP A 694 21.33 -79.79 51.80
CA ASP A 694 22.29 -79.62 50.71
C ASP A 694 22.19 -80.75 49.67
N TYR A 695 21.18 -81.64 49.81
CA TYR A 695 20.92 -82.79 48.96
C TYR A 695 22.05 -83.84 48.94
N GLU A 696 22.82 -83.96 50.03
CA GLU A 696 23.75 -85.08 50.24
C GLU A 696 23.01 -86.37 50.55
N MET A 697 23.36 -87.45 49.86
CA MET A 697 22.69 -88.74 50.00
C MET A 697 23.31 -89.59 51.11
N ARG A 698 22.44 -90.08 52.01
CA ARG A 698 22.77 -91.11 53.00
C ARG A 698 21.83 -92.30 52.87
N ILE A 699 22.39 -93.49 52.83
CA ILE A 699 21.65 -94.75 52.64
C ILE A 699 21.62 -95.49 53.98
N ASP A 700 20.45 -95.98 54.36
CA ASP A 700 20.30 -96.84 55.54
C ASP A 700 20.82 -98.25 55.24
N ASP A 701 21.74 -98.72 56.07
CA ASP A 701 22.21 -100.10 56.08
C ASP A 701 22.11 -100.59 57.53
N GLN A 702 21.18 -101.53 57.76
CA GLN A 702 20.90 -102.13 59.08
C GLN A 702 20.52 -101.10 60.16
N GLY A 703 19.75 -100.06 59.81
CA GLY A 703 19.25 -99.06 60.75
C GLY A 703 20.22 -97.91 61.05
N GLN A 704 21.34 -97.82 60.34
CA GLN A 704 22.24 -96.68 60.40
C GLN A 704 22.46 -96.06 59.02
N LEU A 705 22.40 -94.72 58.97
CA LEU A 705 22.62 -93.93 57.75
C LEU A 705 24.11 -93.74 57.48
N TYR A 706 24.54 -94.11 56.28
CA TYR A 706 25.92 -93.94 55.84
C TYR A 706 26.02 -93.11 54.55
N PRO A 707 27.13 -92.36 54.37
CA PRO A 707 27.40 -91.65 53.13
C PRO A 707 27.61 -92.62 51.96
N ILE A 708 27.27 -92.17 50.75
CA ILE A 708 27.32 -92.98 49.52
C ILE A 708 28.71 -93.56 49.21
N ASN A 709 29.79 -92.91 49.66
CA ASN A 709 31.17 -93.34 49.43
C ASN A 709 31.56 -94.65 50.15
N ARG A 710 30.76 -95.11 51.12
CA ARG A 710 30.96 -96.40 51.82
C ARG A 710 30.54 -97.61 50.97
N PHE A 711 29.60 -97.44 50.06
CA PHE A 711 28.97 -98.54 49.33
C PHE A 711 29.81 -98.99 48.13
N SER A 712 29.59 -100.23 47.67
CA SER A 712 30.29 -100.72 46.46
C SER A 712 29.97 -99.87 45.23
N GLY A 713 30.87 -99.83 44.25
CA GLY A 713 30.66 -99.02 43.03
C GLY A 713 29.32 -99.29 42.36
N GLY A 714 28.92 -100.57 42.24
CA GLY A 714 27.62 -100.94 41.69
C GLY A 714 26.42 -100.52 42.54
N GLU A 715 26.55 -100.42 43.87
CA GLU A 715 25.47 -99.97 44.76
C GLU A 715 25.36 -98.44 44.80
N ALA A 716 26.49 -97.74 44.79
CA ALA A 716 26.53 -96.29 44.62
C ALA A 716 25.92 -95.87 43.26
N ASP A 717 26.20 -96.62 42.20
CA ASP A 717 25.59 -96.41 40.87
C ASP A 717 24.06 -96.54 40.92
N LEU A 718 23.52 -97.56 41.61
CA LEU A 718 22.07 -97.77 41.76
C LEU A 718 21.41 -96.68 42.61
N ALA A 719 22.07 -96.23 43.68
CA ALA A 719 21.56 -95.15 44.53
C ALA A 719 21.50 -93.81 43.78
N ASN A 720 22.56 -93.48 43.02
CA ASN A 720 22.58 -92.29 42.18
C ASN A 720 21.59 -92.35 41.02
N LEU A 721 21.41 -93.53 40.40
CA LEU A 721 20.36 -93.75 39.41
C LEU A 721 18.97 -93.52 40.01
N SER A 722 18.72 -94.03 41.21
CA SER A 722 17.45 -93.87 41.93
C SER A 722 17.14 -92.41 42.24
N LEU A 723 18.14 -91.63 42.68
CA LEU A 723 17.99 -90.18 42.90
C LEU A 723 17.71 -89.44 41.60
N ARG A 724 18.41 -89.80 40.52
CA ARG A 724 18.20 -89.17 39.22
C ARG A 724 16.81 -89.45 38.67
N LEU A 725 16.31 -90.67 38.84
CA LEU A 725 14.94 -91.04 38.49
C LEU A 725 13.92 -90.29 39.34
N ALA A 726 14.18 -90.12 40.64
CA ALA A 726 13.35 -89.32 41.54
C ALA A 726 13.28 -87.85 41.10
N ILE A 727 14.42 -87.23 40.77
CA ILE A 727 14.50 -85.86 40.26
C ILE A 727 13.74 -85.74 38.94
N SER A 728 14.01 -86.65 37.99
CA SER A 728 13.35 -86.69 36.68
C SER A 728 11.84 -86.83 36.81
N ARG A 729 11.38 -87.64 37.78
CA ARG A 729 9.97 -87.81 38.09
C ARG A 729 9.34 -86.54 38.66
N ILE A 730 9.97 -85.87 39.62
CA ILE A 730 9.44 -84.59 40.15
C ILE A 730 9.34 -83.54 39.04
N ILE A 731 10.34 -83.48 38.13
CA ILE A 731 10.30 -82.58 36.99
C ILE A 731 9.13 -82.91 36.05
N ALA A 732 8.93 -84.19 35.75
CA ALA A 732 7.81 -84.67 34.93
C ALA A 732 6.44 -84.37 35.57
N ASP A 733 6.30 -84.57 36.88
CA ASP A 733 5.04 -84.37 37.62
C ASP A 733 4.70 -82.88 37.84
N ARG A 734 5.69 -81.99 37.95
CA ARG A 734 5.48 -80.55 38.22
C ARG A 734 5.27 -79.68 36.99
N THR A 735 5.70 -80.12 35.81
CA THR A 735 5.61 -79.31 34.58
C THR A 735 4.21 -79.40 33.96
N GLY A 736 3.23 -78.73 34.58
CA GLY A 736 1.85 -78.64 34.08
C GLY A 736 1.68 -78.03 32.67
N ALA A 737 2.74 -77.46 32.08
CA ALA A 737 2.70 -76.92 30.71
C ALA A 737 3.48 -77.77 29.67
N ALA A 738 4.33 -78.72 30.09
CA ALA A 738 5.29 -79.40 29.20
C ALA A 738 6.05 -80.55 29.90
N PRO A 739 5.43 -81.71 30.16
CA PRO A 739 6.05 -82.77 30.94
C PRO A 739 7.31 -83.34 30.25
N MET A 740 8.45 -83.32 30.94
CA MET A 740 9.76 -83.84 30.46
C MET A 740 9.85 -85.38 30.53
N ASN A 741 9.11 -86.05 29.67
CA ASN A 741 8.95 -87.52 29.67
C ASN A 741 10.02 -88.32 28.89
N LEU A 742 11.24 -87.81 28.84
CA LEU A 742 12.38 -88.43 28.16
C LEU A 742 13.44 -88.82 29.19
N LEU A 743 13.98 -90.02 29.07
CA LEU A 743 15.11 -90.48 29.88
C LEU A 743 16.13 -91.19 28.99
N ILE A 744 17.42 -90.93 29.19
CA ILE A 744 18.50 -91.54 28.42
C ILE A 744 19.53 -92.10 29.39
N LEU A 745 19.79 -93.41 29.30
CA LEU A 745 20.68 -94.15 30.18
C LEU A 745 21.81 -94.76 29.34
N ASP A 746 23.06 -94.41 29.62
CA ASP A 746 24.24 -94.81 28.85
C ASP A 746 25.20 -95.66 29.68
N GLU A 747 25.31 -96.93 29.30
CA GLU A 747 26.17 -97.97 29.92
C GLU A 747 25.97 -98.18 31.43
N ILE A 748 24.72 -98.06 31.90
CA ILE A 748 24.35 -98.19 33.33
C ILE A 748 24.50 -99.61 33.91
N PHE A 749 24.79 -100.62 33.09
CA PHE A 749 24.88 -102.02 33.50
C PHE A 749 26.31 -102.57 33.63
N GLY A 750 27.34 -101.77 33.29
CA GLY A 750 28.71 -102.27 33.19
C GLY A 750 29.30 -102.80 34.50
N SER A 751 28.79 -102.33 35.65
CA SER A 751 29.21 -102.71 37.01
C SER A 751 28.25 -103.70 37.71
N GLN A 752 27.20 -104.16 37.03
CA GLN A 752 26.09 -104.91 37.63
C GLN A 752 26.14 -106.40 37.30
N ASP A 753 25.79 -107.25 38.27
CA ASP A 753 25.60 -108.69 38.04
C ASP A 753 24.27 -109.00 37.33
N PRO A 754 24.09 -110.20 36.75
CA PRO A 754 22.88 -110.55 36.00
C PRO A 754 21.55 -110.38 36.75
N ASN A 755 21.51 -110.61 38.07
CA ASN A 755 20.29 -110.45 38.86
C ASN A 755 19.96 -108.96 39.02
N ARG A 756 20.96 -108.13 39.37
CA ARG A 756 20.78 -106.67 39.44
C ARG A 756 20.37 -106.06 38.11
N LYS A 757 20.94 -106.52 36.98
CA LYS A 757 20.52 -106.07 35.63
C LYS A 757 19.03 -106.31 35.41
N ARG A 758 18.51 -107.50 35.77
CA ARG A 758 17.09 -107.84 35.65
C ARG A 758 16.21 -106.97 36.55
N SER A 759 16.64 -106.72 37.78
CA SER A 759 15.91 -105.91 38.76
C SER A 759 15.85 -104.43 38.36
N VAL A 760 16.94 -103.89 37.82
CA VAL A 760 16.96 -102.56 37.19
C VAL A 760 16.02 -102.50 35.99
N MET A 761 16.04 -103.50 35.10
CA MET A 761 15.13 -103.55 33.95
C MET A 761 13.65 -103.64 34.37
N SER A 762 13.34 -104.41 35.41
CA SER A 762 11.98 -104.48 35.97
C SER A 762 11.55 -103.12 36.55
N ALA A 763 12.43 -102.45 37.28
CA ALA A 763 12.17 -101.11 37.81
C ALA A 763 11.95 -100.08 36.69
N LEU A 764 12.79 -100.10 35.65
CA LEU A 764 12.65 -99.23 34.47
C LEU A 764 11.37 -99.52 33.69
N SER A 765 10.98 -100.79 33.55
CA SER A 765 9.71 -101.17 32.92
C SER A 765 8.51 -100.62 33.69
N ARG A 766 8.51 -100.64 35.02
CA ARG A 766 7.45 -99.99 35.82
C ARG A 766 7.41 -98.47 35.60
N LEU A 767 8.58 -97.86 35.44
CA LEU A 767 8.74 -96.43 35.15
C LEU A 767 8.40 -96.05 33.70
N SER A 768 8.29 -97.00 32.77
CA SER A 768 7.85 -96.73 31.39
C SER A 768 6.43 -96.16 31.28
N SER A 769 5.59 -96.35 32.31
CA SER A 769 4.28 -95.70 32.42
C SER A 769 4.36 -94.19 32.68
N GLN A 770 5.47 -93.73 33.27
CA GLN A 770 5.71 -92.33 33.66
C GLN A 770 6.60 -91.61 32.65
N PHE A 771 7.55 -92.32 32.03
CA PHE A 771 8.38 -91.81 30.94
C PHE A 771 7.92 -92.38 29.61
N ARG A 772 7.42 -91.51 28.73
CA ARG A 772 6.96 -91.85 27.38
C ARG A 772 8.06 -92.48 26.52
N GLN A 773 9.32 -92.11 26.75
CA GLN A 773 10.46 -92.62 25.98
C GLN A 773 11.70 -92.79 26.87
N ILE A 774 12.23 -94.01 26.94
CA ILE A 774 13.46 -94.35 27.68
C ILE A 774 14.48 -94.91 26.69
N PHE A 775 15.60 -94.24 26.50
CA PHE A 775 16.73 -94.74 25.72
C PHE A 775 17.72 -95.47 26.60
N LEU A 776 18.09 -96.68 26.20
CA LEU A 776 19.04 -97.51 26.93
C LEU A 776 20.20 -97.88 26.02
N ILE A 777 21.32 -97.18 26.17
CA ILE A 777 22.53 -97.42 25.40
C ILE A 777 23.37 -98.46 26.11
N THR A 778 23.62 -99.60 25.46
CA THR A 778 24.38 -100.69 26.06
C THR A 778 25.04 -101.56 24.99
N HIS A 779 26.14 -102.23 25.33
CA HIS A 779 26.78 -103.26 24.50
C HIS A 779 26.40 -104.68 24.94
N ILE A 780 25.56 -104.80 25.97
CA ILE A 780 25.18 -106.07 26.58
C ILE A 780 23.93 -106.61 25.88
N GLU A 781 24.05 -107.78 25.25
CA GLU A 781 22.92 -108.41 24.56
C GLU A 781 21.91 -109.04 25.53
N ASP A 782 22.32 -109.39 26.76
CA ASP A 782 21.48 -110.06 27.79
C ASP A 782 20.17 -109.31 28.12
N VAL A 783 20.12 -107.99 27.88
CA VAL A 783 18.96 -107.14 28.20
C VAL A 783 18.10 -106.81 26.98
N LYS A 784 18.45 -107.32 25.79
CA LYS A 784 17.76 -107.06 24.53
C LYS A 784 16.28 -107.44 24.57
N ASP A 785 15.97 -108.62 25.13
CA ASP A 785 14.60 -109.15 25.19
C ASP A 785 13.69 -108.39 26.16
N SER A 786 14.26 -107.54 27.03
CA SER A 786 13.53 -106.69 27.98
C SER A 786 13.22 -105.30 27.43
N MET A 787 13.68 -104.97 26.21
CA MET A 787 13.45 -103.70 25.54
C MET A 787 12.26 -103.80 24.58
N ASN A 788 11.52 -102.71 24.37
CA ASN A 788 10.39 -102.69 23.43
C ASN A 788 10.85 -102.60 21.98
N TYR A 789 11.94 -101.88 21.73
CA TYR A 789 12.51 -101.66 20.40
C TYR A 789 14.04 -101.63 20.49
N VAL A 790 14.74 -102.01 19.42
CA VAL A 790 16.20 -102.05 19.41
C VAL A 790 16.73 -101.31 18.18
N ILE A 791 17.53 -100.29 18.40
CA ILE A 791 18.34 -99.62 17.38
C ILE A 791 19.71 -100.30 17.36
N LYS A 792 20.01 -101.03 16.28
CA LYS A 792 21.32 -101.65 16.09
C LYS A 792 22.25 -100.66 15.41
N VAL A 793 23.43 -100.42 16.00
CA VAL A 793 24.47 -99.53 15.49
C VAL A 793 25.70 -100.35 15.12
N GLU A 794 26.07 -100.29 13.85
CA GLU A 794 27.18 -101.07 13.28
C GLU A 794 28.15 -100.16 12.52
N GLU A 795 29.43 -100.52 12.54
CA GLU A 795 30.47 -99.87 11.75
C GLU A 795 30.52 -100.48 10.35
N GLN A 796 30.51 -99.64 9.33
CA GLN A 796 30.63 -100.01 7.92
C GLN A 796 32.10 -100.13 7.51
N GLU A 797 32.36 -100.80 6.39
CA GLU A 797 33.72 -100.98 5.83
C GLU A 797 34.44 -99.66 5.53
N ASP A 798 33.69 -98.57 5.27
CA ASP A 798 34.24 -97.23 5.02
C ASP A 798 34.55 -96.42 6.30
N GLY A 799 34.42 -97.05 7.48
CA GLY A 799 34.65 -96.44 8.79
C GLY A 799 33.49 -95.54 9.26
N THR A 800 32.38 -95.49 8.53
CA THR A 800 31.17 -94.78 8.95
C THR A 800 30.22 -95.69 9.72
N SER A 801 29.37 -95.12 10.57
CA SER A 801 28.37 -95.87 11.34
C SER A 801 27.02 -95.90 10.63
N ARG A 802 26.34 -97.04 10.64
CA ARG A 802 24.92 -97.19 10.27
C ARG A 802 24.13 -97.49 11.54
N ALA A 803 22.94 -96.91 11.67
CA ALA A 803 22.01 -97.26 12.73
C ALA A 803 20.62 -97.53 12.15
N GLU A 804 20.01 -98.64 12.55
CA GLU A 804 18.70 -99.07 12.05
C GLU A 804 17.81 -99.53 13.19
N LEU A 805 16.53 -99.16 13.13
CA LEU A 805 15.51 -99.62 14.06
C LEU A 805 15.10 -101.05 13.66
N MET A 806 15.33 -102.00 14.56
CA MET A 806 14.83 -103.37 14.48
C MET A 806 13.53 -103.46 15.29
N ALA A 807 12.50 -104.06 14.68
CA ALA A 807 11.23 -104.34 15.33
C ALA A 807 11.34 -105.53 16.27
#